data_AF-A0A1E3U654-F1
#
_entry.id   AF-A0A1E3U654-F1
#
_cell.length_a   1.000
_cell.length_b   1.000
_cell.length_c   1.000
_cell.angle_alpha   90.00
_cell.angle_beta   90.00
_cell.angle_gamma   90.00
#
_symmetry.space_group_name_H-M   'P 1'
#
loop_
_entity.id
_entity.type
_entity.pdbx_description
1 polymer ?
#
loop_
_entity_poly.entity_id
_entity_poly.type
_entity_poly.pdbx_seq_one_letter_code
_entity_poly.pdbx_strand_id
1 'polypeptide(L)'
;MKFLEYKLFSGGFINRFLTAGVFTKENPFRKTVLQGKVNEWLIKGYSIHDNPCRMEVFRDRIGNIPPYMDICGMLPGDELEVFGQKKELKVYFPFGNAGIADSGFYENPAYLRSYGYTLLEAPEEENAEFEISTCGAVTVWLNEELVTDFVPFQRNSEQHTTVSAALRKGTNKLVVCLEDLAERDTDYHYQIRYLGAQDIMIRIPVKEETDTETIRRAEQALSDMYFDKEAYMSESVYLNLEAFTSVPVKMLLTPDRGFGQRQYIIQPGQKGMTLFHADEVPSNFYFFRLEIMVSGLVMSKVIGTYSFNTRFMKYQEDSYEERKQRIRKIIRDSDEMSDYRAIIRMDEGETPDNLEKILSYHLGWVNEKRDCSDFRLIILVYMYVRFSGRFSEKLRKDVEDAMAGYRYWADEPGDDVMWFFSENHALMFHICQYFAGKSMPERMFTCSGLTGAQAARKAEGLLDAWFESFFTEFATEWNSSTYLPIDVMGLAYLYDLTEKGSSLHEKAKKALDMLAFSLAVNEHKGNIMTSFGRTYERELKGSYSTGMPSLLYLFYNAGHMNDHFRALVPVVVGDYEPPEEYKQFVNLSGEEELIHQNTQGIGGFVNLYLYKNSRALLSTAVGFRPYGPGYQENIVQADLDGTAQVFINHPGETEIYGNGRPGFWAGNGCLPLAVQYRNISILEYHIGSGSRLDYTHAYIPLSEFESFKLSGRSAALEKDGGFIGVRALNGLHRQTEGHCRNREFISPGRDNVWVLKVGACGEYSDVDELLDDMERMEISMGEDGKVTVTDGTSRYEIENNKLYVNGESVHHYPLDVAGHLVITGGKESGN
;
A
#
# COMPACT_ATOMS: atom_id res chain seq x y z
N MET A 1 8.81 -41.15 -13.19
CA MET A 1 8.30 -39.79 -13.02
C MET A 1 7.07 -39.89 -12.14
N LYS A 2 7.00 -39.07 -11.09
CA LYS A 2 5.88 -39.02 -10.16
C LYS A 2 5.09 -37.72 -10.39
N PHE A 3 3.90 -37.60 -9.82
CA PHE A 3 3.05 -36.43 -9.99
C PHE A 3 2.59 -35.87 -8.64
N LEU A 4 2.54 -34.54 -8.53
CA LEU A 4 1.66 -33.87 -7.56
C LEU A 4 0.27 -33.82 -8.18
N GLU A 5 -0.74 -34.31 -7.48
CA GLU A 5 -2.09 -34.50 -8.01
C GLU A 5 -3.11 -33.71 -7.20
N TYR A 6 -3.95 -32.94 -7.90
CA TYR A 6 -4.95 -32.05 -7.34
C TYR A 6 -6.28 -32.24 -8.07
N LYS A 7 -7.39 -32.32 -7.33
CA LYS A 7 -8.73 -32.46 -7.91
C LYS A 7 -9.18 -31.14 -8.54
N LEU A 8 -9.87 -31.23 -9.66
CA LEU A 8 -10.52 -30.11 -10.33
C LEU A 8 -11.94 -30.53 -10.71
N PHE A 9 -12.91 -29.87 -10.06
CA PHE A 9 -14.33 -30.07 -10.27
C PHE A 9 -14.89 -29.01 -11.23
N SER A 10 -16.08 -29.25 -11.76
CA SER A 10 -16.81 -28.27 -12.58
C SER A 10 -16.98 -26.93 -11.85
N GLY A 11 -16.62 -25.84 -12.51
CA GLY A 11 -16.58 -24.49 -11.95
C GLY A 11 -15.30 -24.16 -11.16
N GLY A 12 -14.40 -25.13 -10.94
CA GLY A 12 -13.09 -24.92 -10.33
C GLY A 12 -12.06 -24.33 -11.29
N PHE A 13 -10.88 -23.99 -10.76
CA PHE A 13 -9.83 -23.32 -11.52
C PHE A 13 -8.57 -24.17 -11.69
N ILE A 14 -7.95 -24.08 -12.87
CA ILE A 14 -6.62 -24.62 -13.14
C ILE A 14 -5.61 -23.61 -12.59
N ASN A 15 -5.07 -23.88 -11.40
CA ASN A 15 -4.17 -22.96 -10.68
C ASN A 15 -2.84 -23.60 -10.26
N ARG A 16 -2.50 -24.79 -10.80
CA ARG A 16 -1.23 -25.47 -10.56
C ARG A 16 -0.48 -25.61 -11.86
N PHE A 17 0.72 -25.05 -11.92
CA PHE A 17 1.57 -25.05 -13.11
C PHE A 17 3.04 -25.26 -12.75
N LEU A 18 3.80 -25.79 -13.70
CA LEU A 18 5.24 -25.61 -13.80
C LEU A 18 5.47 -24.31 -14.58
N THR A 19 6.21 -23.35 -13.99
CA THR A 19 6.47 -22.03 -14.58
C THR A 19 7.88 -21.54 -14.26
N ALA A 20 8.48 -20.76 -15.16
CA ALA A 20 9.76 -20.08 -14.91
C ALA A 20 9.58 -18.64 -14.39
N GLY A 21 8.34 -18.22 -14.12
CA GLY A 21 7.98 -16.86 -13.76
C GLY A 21 8.06 -15.88 -14.93
N VAL A 22 8.16 -14.60 -14.61
CA VAL A 22 8.09 -13.50 -15.59
C VAL A 22 9.44 -13.25 -16.26
N PHE A 23 9.50 -13.27 -17.58
CA PHE A 23 10.63 -12.78 -18.38
C PHE A 23 10.34 -11.36 -18.88
N THR A 24 11.35 -10.50 -18.87
CA THR A 24 11.21 -9.08 -19.21
C THR A 24 12.06 -8.70 -20.42
N LYS A 25 11.48 -8.09 -21.44
CA LYS A 25 12.23 -7.46 -22.54
C LYS A 25 12.21 -5.95 -22.36
N GLU A 26 13.39 -5.32 -22.40
CA GLU A 26 13.56 -3.90 -22.11
C GLU A 26 12.81 -2.99 -23.09
N ASN A 27 12.29 -1.89 -22.51
CA ASN A 27 11.71 -0.68 -23.10
C ASN A 27 11.16 -0.80 -24.53
N PRO A 28 9.86 -1.17 -24.67
CA PRO A 28 9.20 -1.19 -25.97
C PRO A 28 8.69 0.19 -26.42
N PHE A 29 8.89 1.27 -25.65
CA PHE A 29 8.30 2.57 -25.94
C PHE A 29 9.24 3.49 -26.71
N ARG A 30 8.66 4.23 -27.65
CA ARG A 30 9.30 5.39 -28.27
C ARG A 30 9.08 6.63 -27.40
N LYS A 31 9.95 7.63 -27.56
CA LYS A 31 9.79 8.91 -26.85
C LYS A 31 8.51 9.62 -27.28
N THR A 32 7.66 9.96 -26.31
CA THR A 32 6.39 10.65 -26.50
C THR A 32 6.15 11.67 -25.37
N VAL A 33 5.26 12.62 -25.62
CA VAL A 33 4.71 13.49 -24.58
C VAL A 33 3.43 12.89 -24.02
N LEU A 34 3.10 13.24 -22.78
CA LEU A 34 1.84 12.94 -22.12
C LEU A 34 1.08 14.26 -21.87
N GLN A 35 -0.24 14.17 -21.73
CA GLN A 35 -1.09 15.31 -21.39
C GLN A 35 -1.97 14.95 -20.21
N GLY A 36 -2.19 15.90 -19.32
CA GLY A 36 -2.99 15.69 -18.13
C GLY A 36 -2.91 16.85 -17.16
N LYS A 37 -3.85 16.88 -16.22
CA LYS A 37 -3.82 17.78 -15.07
C LYS A 37 -3.52 16.99 -13.80
N VAL A 38 -2.85 17.64 -12.86
CA VAL A 38 -2.60 17.08 -11.52
C VAL A 38 -3.94 16.68 -10.88
N ASN A 39 -3.96 15.49 -10.28
CA ASN A 39 -5.08 14.85 -9.58
C ASN A 39 -6.34 14.53 -10.43
N GLU A 40 -6.38 14.87 -11.72
CA GLU A 40 -7.57 14.61 -12.57
C GLU A 40 -7.87 13.11 -12.71
N TRP A 41 -6.85 12.27 -12.63
CA TRP A 41 -6.95 10.80 -12.67
C TRP A 41 -7.77 10.22 -11.51
N LEU A 42 -7.84 10.91 -10.35
CA LEU A 42 -8.64 10.45 -9.20
C LEU A 42 -10.15 10.49 -9.49
N ILE A 43 -10.56 11.39 -10.39
CA ILE A 43 -11.95 11.53 -10.84
C ILE A 43 -12.22 10.65 -12.06
N LYS A 44 -11.32 10.65 -13.04
CA LYS A 44 -11.55 10.04 -14.37
C LYS A 44 -10.99 8.63 -14.54
N GLY A 45 -10.21 8.14 -13.59
CA GLY A 45 -9.48 6.87 -13.66
C GLY A 45 -8.11 7.01 -14.35
N TYR A 46 -7.22 6.04 -14.13
CA TYR A 46 -5.82 6.10 -14.60
C TYR A 46 -5.65 6.07 -16.12
N SER A 47 -6.60 5.47 -16.83
CA SER A 47 -6.49 5.22 -18.27
C SER A 47 -6.41 6.50 -19.11
N ILE A 48 -6.77 7.66 -18.53
CA ILE A 48 -6.61 8.96 -19.20
C ILE A 48 -5.13 9.35 -19.39
N HIS A 49 -4.21 8.68 -18.70
CA HIS A 49 -2.76 8.91 -18.77
C HIS A 49 -1.98 7.67 -19.21
N ASP A 50 -2.65 6.69 -19.84
CA ASP A 50 -1.97 5.54 -20.43
C ASP A 50 -0.97 6.02 -21.50
N ASN A 51 0.19 5.35 -21.55
CA ASN A 51 1.20 5.73 -22.52
C ASN A 51 0.66 5.50 -23.95
N PRO A 52 0.64 6.51 -24.83
CA PRO A 52 0.08 6.37 -26.17
C PRO A 52 0.82 5.31 -27.02
N CYS A 53 2.06 4.97 -26.66
CA CYS A 53 2.84 3.92 -27.32
C CYS A 53 2.32 2.51 -27.03
N ARG A 54 1.53 2.31 -25.95
CA ARG A 54 0.94 1.03 -25.56
C ARG A 54 0.14 0.41 -26.72
N MET A 55 -0.70 1.21 -27.38
CA MET A 55 -1.50 0.76 -28.53
C MET A 55 -0.68 0.37 -29.76
N GLU A 56 0.50 0.97 -29.94
CA GLU A 56 1.37 0.63 -31.07
C GLU A 56 2.03 -0.74 -30.85
N VAL A 57 2.52 -0.99 -29.64
CA VAL A 57 3.09 -2.29 -29.25
C VAL A 57 2.05 -3.41 -29.42
N PHE A 58 0.78 -3.15 -29.12
CA PHE A 58 -0.29 -4.15 -29.26
C PHE A 58 -0.69 -4.46 -30.69
N ARG A 59 -0.69 -3.46 -31.57
CA ARG A 59 -0.96 -3.70 -32.99
C ARG A 59 0.03 -4.68 -33.60
N ASP A 60 1.28 -4.63 -33.16
CA ASP A 60 2.30 -5.58 -33.58
C ASP A 60 2.11 -6.97 -32.95
N ARG A 61 1.40 -7.10 -31.82
CA ARG A 61 1.12 -8.40 -31.17
C ARG A 61 -0.15 -9.07 -31.70
N ILE A 62 -1.17 -8.32 -32.10
CA ILE A 62 -2.43 -8.87 -32.64
C ILE A 62 -2.15 -9.65 -33.93
N GLY A 63 -2.50 -10.94 -33.94
CA GLY A 63 -2.26 -11.85 -35.07
C GLY A 63 -0.86 -12.46 -35.13
N ASN A 64 0.06 -12.02 -34.28
CA ASN A 64 1.41 -12.58 -34.15
C ASN A 64 1.49 -13.44 -32.88
N ILE A 65 1.10 -14.71 -33.03
CA ILE A 65 1.01 -15.68 -31.93
C ILE A 65 2.43 -15.98 -31.38
N PRO A 66 2.63 -15.99 -30.05
CA PRO A 66 3.90 -16.34 -29.43
C PRO A 66 4.30 -17.78 -29.79
N PRO A 67 5.61 -18.09 -29.77
CA PRO A 67 6.06 -19.43 -30.08
C PRO A 67 5.50 -20.44 -29.07
N TYR A 68 4.97 -21.56 -29.57
CA TYR A 68 4.70 -22.71 -28.72
C TYR A 68 6.01 -23.19 -28.10
N MET A 69 6.07 -23.22 -26.77
CA MET A 69 7.20 -23.75 -26.02
C MET A 69 6.88 -25.19 -25.63
N ASP A 70 7.63 -26.15 -26.16
CA ASP A 70 7.49 -27.54 -25.78
C ASP A 70 8.15 -27.81 -24.43
N ILE A 71 7.44 -27.44 -23.36
CA ILE A 71 7.85 -27.66 -21.97
C ILE A 71 7.45 -29.07 -21.52
N CYS A 72 6.83 -29.86 -22.41
CA CYS A 72 6.30 -31.18 -22.09
C CYS A 72 7.43 -32.15 -21.79
N GLY A 73 7.48 -32.64 -20.55
CA GLY A 73 8.50 -33.57 -20.08
C GLY A 73 9.66 -32.91 -19.34
N MET A 74 9.70 -31.57 -19.28
CA MET A 74 10.56 -30.85 -18.36
C MET A 74 10.07 -31.02 -16.92
N LEU A 75 11.01 -30.94 -15.98
CA LEU A 75 10.81 -31.09 -14.55
C LEU A 75 11.22 -29.80 -13.81
N PRO A 76 10.79 -29.64 -12.54
CA PRO A 76 11.32 -28.58 -11.69
C PRO A 76 12.86 -28.59 -11.65
N GLY A 77 13.45 -27.42 -11.91
CA GLY A 77 14.91 -27.21 -12.02
C GLY A 77 15.44 -27.21 -13.46
N ASP A 78 14.67 -27.65 -14.46
CA ASP A 78 15.09 -27.50 -15.86
C ASP A 78 14.98 -26.03 -16.32
N GLU A 79 15.83 -25.61 -17.27
CA GLU A 79 15.90 -24.22 -17.71
C GLU A 79 15.02 -23.92 -18.93
N LEU A 80 14.29 -22.81 -18.88
CA LEU A 80 13.58 -22.23 -20.01
C LEU A 80 14.27 -20.93 -20.46
N GLU A 81 14.42 -20.75 -21.76
CA GLU A 81 15.01 -19.53 -22.35
C GLU A 81 13.95 -18.70 -23.10
N VAL A 82 13.75 -17.45 -22.66
CA VAL A 82 12.85 -16.49 -23.30
C VAL A 82 13.53 -15.13 -23.32
N PHE A 83 13.48 -14.42 -24.44
CA PHE A 83 14.17 -13.12 -24.62
C PHE A 83 15.67 -13.17 -24.28
N GLY A 84 16.33 -14.32 -24.50
CA GLY A 84 17.74 -14.53 -24.15
C GLY A 84 18.03 -14.65 -22.64
N GLN A 85 16.99 -14.68 -21.81
CA GLN A 85 17.10 -14.93 -20.37
C GLN A 85 16.79 -16.41 -20.08
N LYS A 86 17.64 -17.03 -19.27
CA LYS A 86 17.42 -18.40 -18.77
C LYS A 86 16.90 -18.36 -17.34
N LYS A 87 15.82 -19.07 -17.08
CA LYS A 87 15.23 -19.22 -15.74
C LYS A 87 14.84 -20.67 -15.50
N GLU A 88 15.04 -21.14 -14.28
CA GLU A 88 14.64 -22.49 -13.86
C GLU A 88 13.12 -22.58 -13.69
N LEU A 89 12.55 -23.70 -14.14
CA LEU A 89 11.16 -24.06 -13.92
C LEU A 89 10.92 -24.42 -12.46
N LYS A 90 9.83 -23.89 -11.89
CA LYS A 90 9.40 -24.11 -10.52
C LYS A 90 7.93 -24.50 -10.49
N VAL A 91 7.56 -25.31 -9.49
CA VAL A 91 6.16 -25.59 -9.22
C VAL A 91 5.53 -24.34 -8.62
N TYR A 92 4.44 -23.86 -9.23
CA TYR A 92 3.64 -22.77 -8.69
C TYR A 92 2.68 -23.30 -7.62
N PHE A 93 2.78 -22.71 -6.43
CA PHE A 93 1.89 -22.98 -5.29
C PHE A 93 0.96 -21.77 -5.11
N PRO A 94 -0.31 -21.84 -5.53
CA PRO A 94 -1.27 -20.72 -5.49
C PRO A 94 -1.61 -20.17 -4.11
N PHE A 95 -1.51 -20.96 -3.03
CA PHE A 95 -1.90 -20.54 -1.67
C PHE A 95 -3.26 -19.81 -1.60
N GLY A 96 -4.25 -20.31 -2.33
CA GLY A 96 -5.61 -19.74 -2.41
C GLY A 96 -5.93 -19.00 -3.72
N ASN A 97 -4.94 -18.67 -4.54
CA ASN A 97 -5.16 -17.99 -5.82
C ASN A 97 -5.87 -18.89 -6.85
N ALA A 98 -6.78 -18.29 -7.62
CA ALA A 98 -7.55 -18.95 -8.68
C ALA A 98 -6.73 -19.20 -9.96
N GLY A 99 -5.53 -18.66 -10.07
CA GLY A 99 -4.68 -18.82 -11.25
C GLY A 99 -3.23 -18.44 -10.95
N ILE A 100 -2.46 -18.18 -12.00
CA ILE A 100 -1.12 -17.60 -11.86
C ILE A 100 -1.28 -16.12 -11.53
N ALA A 101 -0.73 -15.69 -10.41
CA ALA A 101 -0.62 -14.29 -10.01
C ALA A 101 0.86 -13.90 -9.92
N ASP A 102 1.36 -13.23 -10.96
CA ASP A 102 2.73 -12.75 -11.08
C ASP A 102 2.76 -11.20 -11.16
N SER A 103 1.69 -10.55 -10.70
CA SER A 103 1.54 -9.09 -10.64
C SER A 103 2.68 -8.43 -9.85
N GLY A 104 3.11 -7.26 -10.30
CA GLY A 104 4.24 -6.57 -9.73
C GLY A 104 4.31 -5.09 -10.08
N PHE A 105 5.28 -4.41 -9.47
CA PHE A 105 5.60 -3.02 -9.75
C PHE A 105 6.89 -2.93 -10.56
N TYR A 106 6.83 -2.27 -11.71
CA TYR A 106 7.95 -2.12 -12.64
C TYR A 106 8.29 -0.65 -12.80
N GLU A 107 9.43 -0.22 -12.27
CA GLU A 107 9.84 1.20 -12.30
C GLU A 107 10.23 1.68 -13.71
N ASN A 108 10.46 0.76 -14.63
CA ASN A 108 10.73 1.01 -16.04
C ASN A 108 9.75 0.21 -16.91
N PRO A 109 9.42 0.68 -18.12
CA PRO A 109 8.58 -0.07 -19.03
C PRO A 109 9.26 -1.35 -19.49
N ALA A 110 8.52 -2.46 -19.47
CA ALA A 110 9.01 -3.75 -19.91
C ALA A 110 7.91 -4.55 -20.61
N TYR A 111 8.26 -5.28 -21.65
CA TYR A 111 7.37 -6.29 -22.21
C TYR A 111 7.53 -7.57 -21.40
N LEU A 112 6.44 -8.09 -20.85
CA LEU A 112 6.38 -9.25 -19.97
C LEU A 112 5.97 -10.49 -20.76
N ARG A 113 6.60 -11.62 -20.46
CA ARG A 113 6.15 -12.92 -20.95
C ARG A 113 6.41 -14.01 -19.90
N SER A 114 5.47 -14.91 -19.71
CA SER A 114 5.66 -16.12 -18.89
C SER A 114 5.00 -17.32 -19.56
N TYR A 115 5.52 -18.50 -19.28
CA TYR A 115 4.93 -19.77 -19.74
C TYR A 115 4.59 -20.64 -18.53
N GLY A 116 3.38 -21.21 -18.56
CA GLY A 116 2.91 -22.20 -17.62
C GLY A 116 2.62 -23.52 -18.32
N TYR A 117 2.92 -24.63 -17.66
CA TYR A 117 2.64 -25.98 -18.13
C TYR A 117 1.98 -26.82 -17.03
N THR A 118 0.93 -27.54 -17.38
CA THR A 118 0.28 -28.51 -16.48
C THR A 118 -0.34 -29.65 -17.28
N LEU A 119 -0.62 -30.77 -16.59
CA LEU A 119 -1.31 -31.91 -17.17
C LEU A 119 -2.71 -32.02 -16.59
N LEU A 120 -3.70 -32.31 -17.45
CA LEU A 120 -5.08 -32.57 -17.06
C LEU A 120 -5.42 -34.03 -17.35
N GLU A 121 -5.71 -34.81 -16.31
CA GLU A 121 -6.15 -36.20 -16.46
C GLU A 121 -7.68 -36.25 -16.49
N ALA A 122 -8.24 -36.58 -17.65
CA ALA A 122 -9.67 -36.69 -17.88
C ALA A 122 -10.12 -38.17 -17.89
N PRO A 123 -11.09 -38.57 -17.05
CA PRO A 123 -11.64 -39.93 -17.07
C PRO A 123 -12.24 -40.36 -18.42
N GLU A 124 -12.92 -39.42 -19.08
CA GLU A 124 -13.60 -39.62 -20.36
C GLU A 124 -13.26 -38.50 -21.36
N GLU A 125 -13.47 -38.78 -22.64
CA GLU A 125 -13.35 -37.76 -23.69
C GLU A 125 -14.53 -36.77 -23.58
N GLU A 126 -14.24 -35.48 -23.68
CA GLU A 126 -15.22 -34.41 -23.50
C GLU A 126 -14.84 -33.19 -24.33
N ASN A 127 -15.84 -32.49 -24.89
CA ASN A 127 -15.67 -31.11 -25.32
C ASN A 127 -16.06 -30.19 -24.17
N ALA A 128 -15.07 -29.70 -23.43
CA ALA A 128 -15.27 -28.90 -22.24
C ALA A 128 -15.19 -27.40 -22.55
N GLU A 129 -16.01 -26.61 -21.86
CA GLU A 129 -15.89 -25.15 -21.86
C GLU A 129 -14.87 -24.70 -20.81
N PHE A 130 -14.08 -23.69 -21.16
CA PHE A 130 -13.12 -23.03 -20.29
C PHE A 130 -13.37 -21.52 -20.34
N GLU A 131 -13.54 -20.90 -19.18
CA GLU A 131 -13.56 -19.45 -19.04
C GLU A 131 -12.15 -18.97 -18.69
N ILE A 132 -11.61 -18.09 -19.51
CA ILE A 132 -10.25 -17.55 -19.38
C ILE A 132 -10.34 -16.08 -19.04
N SER A 133 -9.59 -15.64 -18.04
CA SER A 133 -9.50 -14.22 -17.66
C SER A 133 -8.05 -13.74 -17.59
N THR A 134 -7.81 -12.48 -17.99
CA THR A 134 -6.52 -11.78 -17.89
C THR A 134 -6.70 -10.28 -18.18
N CYS A 135 -5.74 -9.45 -17.75
CA CYS A 135 -5.59 -8.06 -18.18
C CYS A 135 -4.81 -7.94 -19.50
N GLY A 136 -3.76 -8.75 -19.66
CA GLY A 136 -2.83 -8.72 -20.79
C GLY A 136 -3.28 -9.55 -21.99
N ALA A 137 -2.50 -10.57 -22.35
CA ALA A 137 -2.81 -11.55 -23.38
C ALA A 137 -2.49 -12.96 -22.91
N VAL A 138 -3.37 -13.89 -23.23
CA VAL A 138 -3.22 -15.31 -22.91
C VAL A 138 -3.39 -16.15 -24.16
N THR A 139 -2.34 -16.90 -24.50
CA THR A 139 -2.37 -17.92 -25.56
C THR A 139 -2.38 -19.30 -24.93
N VAL A 140 -3.34 -20.14 -25.32
CA VAL A 140 -3.54 -21.48 -24.73
C VAL A 140 -3.40 -22.54 -25.81
N TRP A 141 -2.58 -23.55 -25.53
CA TRP A 141 -2.49 -24.77 -26.31
C TRP A 141 -2.90 -25.97 -25.47
N LEU A 142 -3.70 -26.84 -26.06
CA LEU A 142 -4.10 -28.12 -25.49
C LEU A 142 -3.65 -29.21 -26.45
N ASN A 143 -2.85 -30.16 -25.96
CA ASN A 143 -2.32 -31.26 -26.76
C ASN A 143 -1.59 -30.79 -28.03
N GLU A 144 -0.76 -29.74 -27.91
CA GLU A 144 0.01 -29.12 -29.00
C GLU A 144 -0.84 -28.38 -30.04
N GLU A 145 -2.17 -28.35 -29.88
CA GLU A 145 -3.11 -27.62 -30.73
C GLU A 145 -3.45 -26.26 -30.08
N LEU A 146 -3.45 -25.20 -30.89
CA LEU A 146 -3.84 -23.87 -30.43
C LEU A 146 -5.36 -23.86 -30.15
N VAL A 147 -5.72 -23.59 -28.90
CA VAL A 147 -7.11 -23.45 -28.47
C VAL A 147 -7.58 -22.00 -28.64
N THR A 148 -6.78 -21.04 -28.16
CA THR A 148 -7.13 -19.62 -28.26
C THR A 148 -5.90 -18.73 -28.14
N ASP A 149 -5.99 -17.55 -28.75
CA ASP A 149 -5.09 -16.40 -28.52
C ASP A 149 -5.97 -15.21 -28.11
N PHE A 150 -6.16 -15.05 -26.80
CA PHE A 150 -6.99 -13.98 -26.22
C PHE A 150 -6.11 -12.78 -25.90
N VAL A 151 -6.29 -11.68 -26.63
CA VAL A 151 -5.39 -10.50 -26.61
C VAL A 151 -6.11 -9.20 -26.24
N PRO A 152 -6.77 -9.10 -25.07
CA PRO A 152 -7.51 -7.90 -24.68
C PRO A 152 -6.62 -6.68 -24.39
N PHE A 153 -5.46 -6.89 -23.76
CA PHE A 153 -4.47 -5.87 -23.38
C PHE A 153 -5.06 -4.63 -22.69
N GLN A 154 -5.98 -4.84 -21.74
CA GLN A 154 -6.58 -3.78 -20.93
C GLN A 154 -5.77 -3.61 -19.64
N ARG A 155 -5.13 -2.45 -19.48
CA ARG A 155 -4.27 -2.18 -18.32
C ARG A 155 -5.08 -2.30 -17.02
N ASN A 156 -4.67 -3.23 -16.14
CA ASN A 156 -5.26 -3.48 -14.81
C ASN A 156 -6.79 -3.62 -14.82
N SER A 157 -7.34 -4.14 -15.92
CA SER A 157 -8.77 -4.34 -16.09
C SER A 157 -9.00 -5.72 -16.69
N GLU A 158 -9.37 -6.66 -15.85
CA GLU A 158 -9.55 -8.06 -16.24
C GLU A 158 -10.66 -8.19 -17.30
N GLN A 159 -10.34 -8.93 -18.36
CA GLN A 159 -11.27 -9.29 -19.42
C GLN A 159 -11.46 -10.81 -19.43
N HIS A 160 -12.61 -11.27 -19.94
CA HIS A 160 -12.96 -12.68 -19.96
C HIS A 160 -13.33 -13.15 -21.37
N THR A 161 -13.08 -14.43 -21.64
CA THR A 161 -13.59 -15.13 -22.83
C THR A 161 -13.90 -16.58 -22.49
N THR A 162 -14.85 -17.19 -23.20
CA THR A 162 -15.18 -18.61 -23.07
C THR A 162 -14.78 -19.35 -24.34
N VAL A 163 -14.10 -20.48 -24.19
CA VAL A 163 -13.62 -21.30 -25.29
C VAL A 163 -13.99 -22.77 -25.07
N SER A 164 -14.28 -23.49 -26.16
CA SER A 164 -14.50 -24.93 -26.12
C SER A 164 -13.23 -25.65 -26.58
N ALA A 165 -12.78 -26.65 -25.83
CA ALA A 165 -11.62 -27.47 -26.20
C ALA A 165 -11.88 -28.97 -25.94
N ALA A 166 -11.33 -29.82 -26.81
CA ALA A 166 -11.48 -31.26 -26.72
C ALA A 166 -10.47 -31.88 -25.72
N LEU A 167 -10.97 -32.32 -24.57
CA LEU A 167 -10.23 -33.18 -23.64
C LEU A 167 -10.31 -34.62 -24.14
N ARG A 168 -9.14 -35.22 -24.38
CA ARG A 168 -9.01 -36.65 -24.69
C ARG A 168 -9.08 -37.45 -23.40
N LYS A 169 -9.62 -38.66 -23.44
CA LYS A 169 -9.51 -39.59 -22.32
C LYS A 169 -8.04 -39.83 -21.94
N GLY A 170 -7.72 -39.72 -20.67
CA GLY A 170 -6.36 -39.82 -20.11
C GLY A 170 -5.70 -38.45 -19.99
N THR A 171 -4.39 -38.40 -20.20
CA THR A 171 -3.57 -37.20 -19.99
C THR A 171 -3.69 -36.20 -21.15
N ASN A 172 -3.98 -34.95 -20.82
CA ASN A 172 -3.99 -33.81 -21.73
C ASN A 172 -2.91 -32.80 -21.32
N LYS A 173 -2.15 -32.28 -22.28
CA LYS A 173 -1.07 -31.31 -22.04
C LYS A 173 -1.61 -29.90 -22.21
N LEU A 174 -1.55 -29.08 -21.17
CA LEU A 174 -1.94 -27.67 -21.23
C LEU A 174 -0.70 -26.78 -21.13
N VAL A 175 -0.46 -25.96 -22.15
CA VAL A 175 0.58 -24.92 -22.16
C VAL A 175 -0.09 -23.56 -22.31
N VAL A 176 0.33 -22.61 -21.48
CA VAL A 176 -0.22 -21.25 -21.44
C VAL A 176 0.92 -20.26 -21.57
N CYS A 177 0.80 -19.30 -22.47
CA CYS A 177 1.67 -18.13 -22.56
C CYS A 177 0.89 -16.90 -22.09
N LEU A 178 1.38 -16.24 -21.06
CA LEU A 178 0.88 -14.93 -20.60
C LEU A 178 1.83 -13.85 -21.10
N GLU A 179 1.29 -12.74 -21.57
CA GLU A 179 2.05 -11.57 -22.02
C GLU A 179 1.35 -10.29 -21.59
N ASP A 180 2.12 -9.25 -21.25
CA ASP A 180 1.60 -7.91 -21.01
C ASP A 180 2.73 -6.89 -21.19
N LEU A 181 2.38 -5.63 -21.03
CA LEU A 181 3.27 -4.49 -21.04
C LEU A 181 3.20 -3.81 -19.68
N ALA A 182 4.32 -3.84 -18.98
CA ALA A 182 4.46 -3.29 -17.65
C ALA A 182 4.52 -1.77 -17.67
N GLU A 183 3.66 -1.14 -16.89
CA GLU A 183 3.61 0.30 -16.65
C GLU A 183 3.33 0.55 -15.16
N ARG A 184 4.39 0.59 -14.35
CA ARG A 184 4.32 0.70 -12.88
C ARG A 184 3.61 -0.49 -12.26
N ASP A 185 2.47 -0.27 -11.61
CA ASP A 185 1.58 -1.31 -11.11
C ASP A 185 0.95 -2.06 -12.29
N THR A 186 1.28 -3.35 -12.41
CA THR A 186 0.81 -4.20 -13.51
C THR A 186 0.19 -5.47 -12.96
N ASP A 187 -1.11 -5.62 -13.18
CA ASP A 187 -1.86 -6.83 -12.87
C ASP A 187 -1.55 -7.91 -13.92
N TYR A 188 -0.57 -8.74 -13.59
CA TYR A 188 0.01 -9.73 -14.49
C TYR A 188 -0.39 -11.12 -14.05
N HIS A 189 -1.59 -11.53 -14.44
CA HIS A 189 -2.19 -12.80 -14.06
C HIS A 189 -3.05 -13.41 -15.17
N TYR A 190 -3.34 -14.70 -15.02
CA TYR A 190 -4.43 -15.34 -15.76
C TYR A 190 -5.15 -16.37 -14.90
N GLN A 191 -6.44 -16.58 -15.21
CA GLN A 191 -7.24 -17.64 -14.63
C GLN A 191 -7.85 -18.48 -15.74
N ILE A 192 -7.97 -19.80 -15.49
CA ILE A 192 -8.64 -20.74 -16.40
C ILE A 192 -9.62 -21.55 -15.56
N ARG A 193 -10.89 -21.19 -15.65
CA ARG A 193 -11.98 -21.87 -14.99
C ARG A 193 -12.52 -22.98 -15.87
N TYR A 194 -12.55 -24.20 -15.34
CA TYR A 194 -13.07 -25.37 -16.04
C TYR A 194 -14.58 -25.47 -15.85
N LEU A 195 -15.35 -25.51 -16.93
CA LEU A 195 -16.82 -25.56 -16.93
C LEU A 195 -17.36 -26.88 -17.52
N GLY A 196 -16.51 -27.90 -17.67
CA GLY A 196 -16.94 -29.23 -18.10
C GLY A 196 -17.77 -29.96 -17.04
N ALA A 197 -18.28 -31.13 -17.41
CA ALA A 197 -19.26 -31.91 -16.65
C ALA A 197 -18.66 -33.03 -15.80
N GLN A 198 -17.38 -33.38 -15.98
CA GLN A 198 -16.70 -34.44 -15.23
C GLN A 198 -15.71 -33.87 -14.21
N ASP A 199 -15.36 -34.65 -13.19
CA ASP A 199 -14.23 -34.32 -12.32
C ASP A 199 -12.93 -34.75 -13.01
N ILE A 200 -11.98 -33.84 -13.13
CA ILE A 200 -10.64 -34.09 -13.69
C ILE A 200 -9.55 -33.87 -12.64
N MET A 201 -8.33 -34.30 -12.94
CA MET A 201 -7.17 -34.09 -12.06
C MET A 201 -6.14 -33.19 -12.72
N ILE A 202 -5.65 -32.19 -12.00
CA ILE A 202 -4.45 -31.44 -12.36
C ILE A 202 -3.23 -32.22 -11.86
N ARG A 203 -2.23 -32.42 -12.73
CA ARG A 203 -1.01 -33.18 -12.43
C ARG A 203 0.23 -32.36 -12.78
N ILE A 204 1.16 -32.23 -11.84
CA ILE A 204 2.47 -31.59 -12.05
C ILE A 204 3.56 -32.66 -12.00
N PRO A 205 4.35 -32.85 -13.08
CA PRO A 205 5.41 -33.85 -13.10
C PRO A 205 6.55 -33.45 -12.15
N VAL A 206 7.01 -34.41 -11.36
CA VAL A 206 8.12 -34.28 -10.41
C VAL A 206 9.04 -35.51 -10.51
N LYS A 207 10.23 -35.41 -9.89
CA LYS A 207 11.19 -36.51 -9.84
C LYS A 207 10.60 -37.71 -9.06
N GLU A 208 11.06 -38.92 -9.36
CA GLU A 208 10.50 -40.15 -8.78
C GLU A 208 10.70 -40.19 -7.25
N GLU A 209 11.83 -39.67 -6.79
CA GLU A 209 12.22 -39.56 -5.40
C GLU A 209 11.48 -38.47 -4.60
N THR A 210 10.64 -37.66 -5.24
CA THR A 210 9.90 -36.59 -4.56
C THR A 210 8.85 -37.18 -3.61
N ASP A 211 8.94 -36.80 -2.34
CA ASP A 211 7.94 -37.14 -1.32
C ASP A 211 6.75 -36.17 -1.38
N THR A 212 5.78 -36.53 -2.21
CA THR A 212 4.55 -35.76 -2.47
C THR A 212 3.69 -35.53 -1.23
N GLU A 213 3.73 -36.41 -0.23
CA GLU A 213 2.96 -36.23 1.00
C GLU A 213 3.61 -35.19 1.91
N THR A 214 4.94 -35.18 1.99
CA THR A 214 5.68 -34.12 2.70
C THR A 214 5.52 -32.77 2.01
N ILE A 215 5.45 -32.72 0.67
CA ILE A 215 5.11 -31.49 -0.07
C ILE A 215 3.72 -30.96 0.33
N ARG A 216 2.69 -31.81 0.33
CA ARG A 216 1.32 -31.42 0.71
C ARG A 216 1.27 -30.87 2.15
N ARG A 217 1.92 -31.54 3.10
CA ARG A 217 1.99 -31.09 4.49
C ARG A 217 2.75 -29.77 4.64
N ALA A 218 3.84 -29.59 3.89
CA ALA A 218 4.60 -28.35 3.89
C ALA A 218 3.79 -27.18 3.31
N GLU A 219 3.08 -27.40 2.20
CA GLU A 219 2.16 -26.42 1.62
C GLU A 219 1.10 -25.99 2.64
N GLN A 220 0.45 -26.95 3.31
CA GLN A 220 -0.54 -26.66 4.36
C GLN A 220 0.09 -25.90 5.54
N ALA A 221 1.27 -26.31 6.02
CA ALA A 221 1.95 -25.62 7.12
C ALA A 221 2.33 -24.18 6.77
N LEU A 222 2.67 -23.89 5.50
CA LEU A 222 2.89 -22.52 5.02
C LEU A 222 1.58 -21.74 4.83
N SER A 223 0.47 -22.38 4.51
CA SER A 223 -0.84 -21.72 4.51
C SER A 223 -1.28 -21.31 5.92
N ASP A 224 -0.99 -22.16 6.91
CA ASP A 224 -1.49 -22.00 8.28
C ASP A 224 -0.53 -21.23 9.21
N MET A 225 0.67 -20.89 8.77
CA MET A 225 1.66 -20.20 9.62
C MET A 225 1.20 -18.78 9.99
N TYR A 226 1.57 -18.32 11.17
CA TYR A 226 1.17 -17.00 11.67
C TYR A 226 2.13 -16.49 12.75
N PHE A 227 2.24 -15.17 12.87
CA PHE A 227 2.81 -14.51 14.04
C PHE A 227 1.78 -14.48 15.17
N ASP A 228 2.17 -14.68 16.43
CA ASP A 228 1.24 -14.65 17.57
C ASP A 228 0.84 -13.23 18.01
N LYS A 229 1.63 -12.22 17.64
CA LYS A 229 1.36 -10.80 17.84
C LYS A 229 1.37 -10.05 16.52
N GLU A 230 0.61 -8.95 16.43
CA GLU A 230 0.76 -8.04 15.30
C GLU A 230 2.07 -7.27 15.43
N ALA A 231 2.32 -6.71 16.61
CA ALA A 231 3.44 -5.85 16.90
C ALA A 231 4.39 -6.46 17.94
N TYR A 232 5.67 -6.56 17.57
CA TYR A 232 6.77 -6.93 18.47
C TYR A 232 7.53 -5.66 18.86
N MET A 233 7.26 -5.16 20.07
CA MET A 233 7.81 -3.91 20.62
C MET A 233 9.03 -4.23 21.50
N SER A 234 10.25 -4.16 20.95
CA SER A 234 11.51 -4.54 21.64
C SER A 234 11.47 -5.92 22.29
N GLU A 235 11.00 -6.91 21.54
CA GLU A 235 10.91 -8.31 21.98
C GLU A 235 11.25 -9.28 20.83
N SER A 236 11.24 -10.59 21.11
CA SER A 236 11.53 -11.63 20.12
C SER A 236 10.35 -11.90 19.19
N VAL A 237 10.59 -11.80 17.88
CA VAL A 237 9.62 -12.17 16.83
C VAL A 237 9.47 -13.68 16.76
N TYR A 238 8.25 -14.18 16.89
CA TYR A 238 7.94 -15.62 16.97
C TYR A 238 6.99 -16.08 15.86
N LEU A 239 7.43 -17.04 15.04
CA LEU A 239 6.64 -17.62 13.97
C LEU A 239 6.06 -18.97 14.43
N ASN A 240 4.74 -19.13 14.33
CA ASN A 240 4.05 -20.41 14.53
C ASN A 240 3.85 -21.12 13.19
N LEU A 241 3.99 -22.44 13.17
CA LEU A 241 3.76 -23.29 12.00
C LEU A 241 3.45 -24.72 12.43
N GLU A 242 2.78 -25.52 11.61
CA GLU A 242 2.57 -26.93 11.94
C GLU A 242 3.78 -27.80 11.56
N ALA A 243 3.94 -28.93 12.26
CA ALA A 243 5.00 -29.88 11.98
C ALA A 243 4.70 -30.66 10.69
N PHE A 244 5.52 -30.48 9.65
CA PHE A 244 5.27 -31.08 8.33
C PHE A 244 6.35 -32.07 7.86
N THR A 245 7.52 -32.09 8.50
CA THR A 245 8.71 -32.82 8.03
C THR A 245 9.24 -33.83 9.05
N SER A 246 9.85 -34.92 8.57
CA SER A 246 10.59 -35.91 9.35
C SER A 246 12.11 -35.71 9.32
N VAL A 247 12.60 -34.78 8.51
CA VAL A 247 14.01 -34.38 8.39
C VAL A 247 14.17 -32.87 8.55
N PRO A 248 15.36 -32.37 8.94
CA PRO A 248 15.59 -30.93 9.02
C PRO A 248 15.38 -30.23 7.68
N VAL A 249 14.64 -29.12 7.66
CA VAL A 249 14.36 -28.31 6.46
C VAL A 249 14.98 -26.93 6.62
N LYS A 250 15.75 -26.50 5.63
CA LYS A 250 16.29 -25.14 5.58
C LYS A 250 15.18 -24.17 5.19
N MET A 251 15.07 -23.09 5.96
CA MET A 251 14.19 -21.96 5.71
C MET A 251 15.02 -20.69 5.50
N LEU A 252 14.77 -19.98 4.41
CA LEU A 252 15.30 -18.65 4.16
C LEU A 252 14.21 -17.62 4.43
N LEU A 253 14.54 -16.61 5.22
CA LEU A 253 13.67 -15.48 5.53
C LEU A 253 14.27 -14.24 4.89
N THR A 254 13.62 -13.71 3.86
CA THR A 254 14.07 -12.52 3.14
C THR A 254 13.11 -11.38 3.44
N PRO A 255 13.53 -10.34 4.18
CA PRO A 255 12.69 -9.16 4.35
C PRO A 255 12.60 -8.39 3.03
N ASP A 256 11.48 -7.71 2.79
CA ASP A 256 11.30 -6.83 1.64
C ASP A 256 12.19 -5.57 1.68
N ARG A 257 12.77 -5.26 2.85
CA ARG A 257 13.68 -4.13 3.07
C ARG A 257 14.64 -4.37 4.24
N GLY A 258 15.81 -3.72 4.21
CA GLY A 258 16.71 -3.61 5.36
C GLY A 258 17.76 -4.72 5.52
N PHE A 259 17.80 -5.33 6.71
CA PHE A 259 18.94 -6.01 7.36
C PHE A 259 19.41 -7.37 6.77
N GLY A 260 19.09 -7.64 5.50
CA GLY A 260 19.55 -8.83 4.78
C GLY A 260 18.79 -10.12 5.10
N GLN A 261 19.03 -11.15 4.27
CA GLN A 261 18.41 -12.47 4.39
C GLN A 261 18.95 -13.22 5.62
N ARG A 262 18.06 -13.94 6.33
CA ARG A 262 18.41 -14.83 7.44
C ARG A 262 18.08 -16.28 7.12
N GLN A 263 18.82 -17.21 7.70
CA GLN A 263 18.63 -18.65 7.51
C GLN A 263 18.29 -19.34 8.82
N TYR A 264 17.29 -20.21 8.78
CA TYR A 264 16.85 -21.04 9.89
C TYR A 264 16.77 -22.51 9.48
N ILE A 265 16.66 -23.41 10.47
CA ILE A 265 16.46 -24.84 10.26
C ILE A 265 15.22 -25.26 11.05
N ILE A 266 14.20 -25.73 10.33
CA ILE A 266 13.00 -26.35 10.89
C ILE A 266 13.34 -27.81 11.23
N GLN A 267 13.30 -28.16 12.50
CA GLN A 267 13.56 -29.51 12.99
C GLN A 267 12.31 -30.41 12.86
N PRO A 268 12.48 -31.74 12.79
CA PRO A 268 11.35 -32.67 12.83
C PRO A 268 10.48 -32.45 14.07
N GLY A 269 9.16 -32.34 13.87
CA GLY A 269 8.20 -32.11 14.96
C GLY A 269 8.12 -30.67 15.49
N GLN A 270 8.90 -29.73 14.96
CA GLN A 270 8.88 -28.33 15.37
C GLN A 270 7.57 -27.64 14.95
N LYS A 271 6.97 -26.88 15.88
CA LYS A 271 5.69 -26.15 15.67
C LYS A 271 5.78 -24.62 15.79
N GLY A 272 7.00 -24.11 15.94
CA GLY A 272 7.24 -22.68 16.13
C GLY A 272 8.73 -22.38 16.22
N MET A 273 9.11 -21.14 15.96
CA MET A 273 10.50 -20.70 16.10
C MET A 273 10.62 -19.20 16.40
N THR A 274 11.61 -18.86 17.22
CA THR A 274 12.08 -17.48 17.36
C THR A 274 12.92 -17.11 16.14
N LEU A 275 12.57 -16.01 15.47
CA LEU A 275 13.29 -15.52 14.30
C LEU A 275 14.43 -14.58 14.71
N PHE A 276 14.10 -13.44 15.29
CA PHE A 276 15.05 -12.40 15.66
C PHE A 276 14.45 -11.50 16.75
N HIS A 277 15.28 -10.69 17.41
CA HIS A 277 14.79 -9.66 18.33
C HIS A 277 14.47 -8.36 17.58
N ALA A 278 13.34 -7.71 17.89
CA ALA A 278 12.86 -6.50 17.22
C ALA A 278 13.89 -5.35 17.21
N ASP A 279 14.76 -5.29 18.24
CA ASP A 279 15.84 -4.30 18.33
C ASP A 279 17.04 -4.56 17.39
N GLU A 280 17.13 -5.75 16.78
CA GLU A 280 18.20 -6.09 15.82
C GLU A 280 17.97 -5.50 14.43
N VAL A 281 16.77 -4.95 14.19
CA VAL A 281 16.31 -4.53 12.87
C VAL A 281 15.75 -3.10 12.94
N PRO A 282 15.78 -2.32 11.84
CA PRO A 282 15.10 -1.03 11.79
C PRO A 282 13.61 -1.16 12.14
N SER A 283 13.02 -0.08 12.65
CA SER A 283 11.58 -0.12 12.99
C SER A 283 10.72 -0.04 11.72
N ASN A 284 9.92 -1.06 11.45
CA ASN A 284 9.04 -1.11 10.28
C ASN A 284 7.99 -2.23 10.38
N PHE A 285 6.93 -2.11 9.58
CA PHE A 285 6.12 -3.27 9.20
C PHE A 285 6.83 -4.02 8.08
N TYR A 286 7.19 -5.28 8.30
CA TYR A 286 7.95 -6.06 7.34
C TYR A 286 7.08 -7.06 6.61
N PHE A 287 7.30 -7.19 5.30
CA PHE A 287 6.88 -8.37 4.57
C PHE A 287 8.09 -9.29 4.45
N PHE A 288 7.95 -10.53 4.89
CA PHE A 288 8.97 -11.56 4.81
C PHE A 288 8.59 -12.57 3.75
N ARG A 289 9.42 -12.68 2.71
CA ARG A 289 9.39 -13.84 1.82
C ARG A 289 10.10 -14.99 2.52
N LEU A 290 9.31 -15.98 2.92
CA LEU A 290 9.79 -17.22 3.50
C LEU A 290 9.91 -18.26 2.38
N GLU A 291 11.09 -18.86 2.24
CA GLU A 291 11.37 -19.91 1.26
C GLU A 291 11.86 -21.19 1.97
N ILE A 292 11.22 -22.32 1.68
CA ILE A 292 11.67 -23.64 2.15
C ILE A 292 12.00 -24.55 0.97
N MET A 293 12.97 -25.43 1.18
CA MET A 293 13.30 -26.49 0.22
C MET A 293 12.89 -27.84 0.80
N VAL A 294 11.91 -28.48 0.15
CA VAL A 294 11.35 -29.77 0.58
C VAL A 294 11.38 -30.73 -0.61
N SER A 295 12.02 -31.88 -0.43
CA SER A 295 12.11 -32.92 -1.47
C SER A 295 12.55 -32.43 -2.86
N GLY A 296 13.47 -31.46 -2.89
CA GLY A 296 14.01 -30.85 -4.12
C GLY A 296 13.13 -29.76 -4.75
N LEU A 297 12.00 -29.41 -4.15
CA LEU A 297 11.13 -28.32 -4.58
C LEU A 297 11.26 -27.11 -3.65
N VAL A 298 11.18 -25.91 -4.22
CA VAL A 298 11.15 -24.65 -3.46
C VAL A 298 9.71 -24.18 -3.35
N MET A 299 9.25 -23.93 -2.13
CA MET A 299 7.98 -23.26 -1.84
C MET A 299 8.29 -21.89 -1.22
N SER A 300 7.56 -20.87 -1.66
CA SER A 300 7.71 -19.50 -1.16
C SER A 300 6.37 -18.92 -0.76
N LYS A 301 6.29 -18.29 0.41
CA LYS A 301 5.10 -17.53 0.85
C LYS A 301 5.53 -16.24 1.53
N VAL A 302 4.74 -15.19 1.34
CA VAL A 302 4.92 -13.90 2.03
C VAL A 302 4.09 -13.89 3.31
N ILE A 303 4.68 -13.42 4.39
CA ILE A 303 4.01 -13.18 5.68
C ILE A 303 4.48 -11.84 6.25
N GLY A 304 3.62 -11.11 6.97
CA GLY A 304 3.96 -9.80 7.52
C GLY A 304 3.74 -9.66 9.03
N THR A 305 4.55 -8.84 9.67
CA THR A 305 4.38 -8.41 11.07
C THR A 305 5.10 -7.10 11.32
N TYR A 306 4.71 -6.42 12.39
CA TYR A 306 5.27 -5.16 12.81
C TYR A 306 6.40 -5.35 13.84
N SER A 307 7.58 -4.77 13.58
CA SER A 307 8.74 -4.81 14.47
C SER A 307 9.19 -3.40 14.80
N PHE A 308 9.26 -3.05 16.08
CA PHE A 308 9.58 -1.69 16.50
C PHE A 308 10.51 -1.65 17.71
N ASN A 309 11.48 -0.72 17.67
CA ASN A 309 12.42 -0.49 18.77
C ASN A 309 11.92 0.61 19.71
N THR A 310 11.44 0.20 20.89
CA THR A 310 10.85 1.09 21.90
C THR A 310 11.81 2.15 22.44
N ARG A 311 13.13 2.06 22.18
CA ARG A 311 14.07 3.14 22.53
C ARG A 311 13.67 4.48 21.92
N PHE A 312 13.05 4.46 20.73
CA PHE A 312 12.65 5.67 20.03
C PHE A 312 11.42 6.36 20.65
N MET A 313 10.63 5.64 21.45
CA MET A 313 9.51 6.22 22.18
C MET A 313 9.93 6.97 23.45
N LYS A 314 11.19 6.83 23.87
CA LYS A 314 11.70 7.41 25.13
C LYS A 314 12.17 8.86 25.00
N TYR A 315 12.27 9.38 23.78
CA TYR A 315 12.71 10.75 23.55
C TYR A 315 11.58 11.73 23.87
N GLN A 316 11.93 12.75 24.65
CA GLN A 316 11.07 13.80 25.17
C GLN A 316 12.00 14.97 25.47
N GLU A 317 11.98 15.98 24.61
CA GLU A 317 12.83 17.16 24.71
C GLU A 317 11.92 18.39 24.74
N ASP A 318 12.14 19.27 25.72
CA ASP A 318 11.18 20.34 26.05
C ASP A 318 11.11 21.42 24.95
N SER A 319 12.25 21.76 24.34
CA SER A 319 12.32 22.80 23.31
C SER A 319 12.35 22.24 21.88
N TYR A 320 11.89 23.05 20.92
CA TYR A 320 12.00 22.73 19.49
C TYR A 320 13.45 22.51 19.04
N GLU A 321 14.37 23.36 19.50
CA GLU A 321 15.77 23.25 19.15
C GLU A 321 16.45 22.01 19.75
N GLU A 322 16.15 21.62 20.99
CA GLU A 322 16.67 20.35 21.55
C GLU A 322 16.18 19.14 20.76
N ARG A 323 14.91 19.15 20.32
CA ARG A 323 14.37 18.09 19.44
C ARG A 323 15.08 18.03 18.09
N LYS A 324 15.36 19.18 17.46
CA LYS A 324 16.19 19.24 16.25
C LYS A 324 17.57 18.64 16.49
N GLN A 325 18.26 19.03 17.57
CA GLN A 325 19.58 18.49 17.89
C GLN A 325 19.55 16.99 18.15
N ARG A 326 18.51 16.48 18.84
CA ARG A 326 18.31 15.04 19.03
C ARG A 326 18.18 14.30 17.71
N ILE A 327 17.34 14.80 16.81
CA ILE A 327 17.12 14.20 15.49
C ILE A 327 18.41 14.19 14.68
N ARG A 328 19.14 15.32 14.64
CA ARG A 328 20.44 15.41 13.96
C ARG A 328 21.42 14.36 14.49
N LYS A 329 21.48 14.16 15.81
CA LYS A 329 22.31 13.12 16.42
C LYS A 329 21.90 11.71 16.00
N ILE A 330 20.60 11.39 16.03
CA ILE A 330 20.09 10.07 15.60
C ILE A 330 20.45 9.79 14.14
N ILE A 331 20.24 10.77 13.25
CA ILE A 331 20.54 10.64 11.83
C ILE A 331 22.05 10.50 11.60
N ARG A 332 22.88 11.23 12.36
CA ARG A 332 24.35 11.15 12.28
C ARG A 332 24.89 9.75 12.64
N ASP A 333 24.19 9.06 13.54
CA ASP A 333 24.50 7.70 14.01
C ASP A 333 23.81 6.59 13.16
N SER A 334 23.10 6.96 12.08
CA SER A 334 22.46 6.00 11.16
C SER A 334 23.43 5.35 10.17
N ASP A 335 22.93 4.49 9.29
CA ASP A 335 23.71 3.71 8.32
C ASP A 335 24.68 4.57 7.47
N GLU A 336 25.85 4.02 7.14
CA GLU A 336 26.87 4.81 6.44
C GLU A 336 26.52 5.13 4.98
N MET A 337 25.62 4.38 4.36
CA MET A 337 25.10 4.64 3.02
C MET A 337 23.87 5.55 3.04
N SER A 338 23.43 6.02 4.21
CA SER A 338 22.32 6.96 4.37
C SER A 338 22.65 8.32 3.75
N ASP A 339 21.85 8.73 2.77
CA ASP A 339 21.81 10.05 2.18
C ASP A 339 21.46 11.14 3.21
N TYR A 340 20.54 10.84 4.12
CA TYR A 340 20.18 11.71 5.24
C TYR A 340 21.38 12.00 6.15
N ARG A 341 22.17 10.97 6.48
CA ARG A 341 23.42 11.13 7.24
C ARG A 341 24.41 12.03 6.51
N ALA A 342 24.56 11.86 5.19
CA ALA A 342 25.44 12.69 4.38
C ALA A 342 25.03 14.17 4.41
N ILE A 343 23.74 14.47 4.30
CA ILE A 343 23.21 15.84 4.39
C ILE A 343 23.55 16.48 5.74
N ILE A 344 23.26 15.81 6.86
CA ILE A 344 23.55 16.35 8.20
C ILE A 344 25.05 16.63 8.38
N ARG A 345 25.92 15.72 7.95
CA ARG A 345 27.38 15.91 8.06
C ARG A 345 27.87 17.09 7.22
N MET A 346 27.36 17.25 6.00
CA MET A 346 27.74 18.37 5.13
C MET A 346 27.23 19.71 5.64
N ASP A 347 26.02 19.75 6.21
CA ASP A 347 25.49 20.93 6.89
C ASP A 347 26.37 21.34 8.09
N GLU A 348 26.93 20.36 8.81
CA GLU A 348 27.89 20.56 9.91
C GLU A 348 29.32 20.84 9.44
N GLY A 349 29.54 20.91 8.14
CA GLY A 349 30.81 21.27 7.54
C GLY A 349 31.78 20.12 7.29
N GLU A 350 31.36 18.86 7.45
CA GLU A 350 32.12 17.66 7.08
C GLU A 350 31.68 17.10 5.72
N THR A 351 32.63 16.82 4.83
CA THR A 351 32.35 16.07 3.59
C THR A 351 32.61 14.59 3.81
N PRO A 352 31.61 13.69 3.66
CA PRO A 352 31.84 12.25 3.80
C PRO A 352 32.75 11.69 2.71
N ASP A 353 33.72 10.84 3.07
CA ASP A 353 34.63 10.21 2.11
C ASP A 353 33.91 9.29 1.11
N ASN A 354 32.75 8.74 1.49
CA ASN A 354 31.92 7.85 0.67
C ASN A 354 30.80 8.60 -0.09
N LEU A 355 30.81 9.93 -0.14
CA LEU A 355 29.74 10.74 -0.76
C LEU A 355 29.41 10.33 -2.19
N GLU A 356 30.42 10.08 -3.03
CA GLU A 356 30.20 9.64 -4.43
C GLU A 356 29.44 8.31 -4.49
N LYS A 357 29.75 7.38 -3.58
CA LYS A 357 29.08 6.07 -3.51
C LYS A 357 27.63 6.23 -3.07
N ILE A 358 27.35 7.07 -2.07
CA ILE A 358 25.98 7.39 -1.63
C ILE A 358 25.18 7.93 -2.82
N LEU A 359 25.69 8.95 -3.52
CA LEU A 359 24.96 9.59 -4.61
C LEU A 359 24.87 8.76 -5.90
N SER A 360 25.78 7.81 -6.11
CA SER A 360 25.73 6.92 -7.27
C SER A 360 24.42 6.13 -7.39
N TYR A 361 23.82 5.76 -6.25
CA TYR A 361 22.54 5.07 -6.24
C TYR A 361 21.40 5.97 -6.74
N HIS A 362 21.37 7.22 -6.27
CA HIS A 362 20.40 8.22 -6.73
C HIS A 362 20.58 8.54 -8.22
N LEU A 363 21.84 8.71 -8.66
CA LEU A 363 22.18 8.97 -10.07
C LEU A 363 21.71 7.84 -10.99
N GLY A 364 21.85 6.58 -10.58
CA GLY A 364 21.33 5.43 -11.33
C GLY A 364 19.82 5.55 -11.59
N TRP A 365 19.05 5.79 -10.53
CA TRP A 365 17.59 5.97 -10.62
C TRP A 365 17.18 7.15 -11.51
N VAL A 366 17.84 8.29 -11.35
CA VAL A 366 17.54 9.53 -12.09
C VAL A 366 17.90 9.38 -13.57
N ASN A 367 19.06 8.81 -13.89
CA ASN A 367 19.50 8.66 -15.27
C ASN A 367 18.58 7.71 -16.06
N GLU A 368 18.15 6.62 -15.42
CA GLU A 368 17.21 5.64 -15.98
C GLU A 368 15.75 6.11 -15.97
N LYS A 369 15.45 7.27 -15.37
CA LYS A 369 14.08 7.84 -15.27
C LYS A 369 13.09 6.81 -14.73
N ARG A 370 13.52 6.11 -13.67
CA ARG A 370 12.68 5.16 -12.94
C ARG A 370 11.47 5.91 -12.36
N ASP A 371 10.31 5.26 -12.32
CA ASP A 371 9.17 5.82 -11.59
C ASP A 371 9.56 6.13 -10.13
N CYS A 372 9.05 7.23 -9.58
CA CYS A 372 9.49 7.81 -8.31
C CYS A 372 10.96 8.29 -8.23
N SER A 373 11.68 8.45 -9.35
CA SER A 373 13.06 8.98 -9.33
C SER A 373 13.14 10.46 -8.93
N ASP A 374 12.04 11.21 -8.99
CA ASP A 374 11.91 12.58 -8.49
C ASP A 374 12.18 12.68 -6.97
N PHE A 375 11.78 11.67 -6.18
CA PHE A 375 12.11 11.57 -4.75
C PHE A 375 13.61 11.35 -4.50
N ARG A 376 14.36 10.93 -5.52
CA ARG A 376 15.83 10.81 -5.48
C ARG A 376 16.51 12.05 -6.05
N LEU A 377 15.91 12.65 -7.08
CA LEU A 377 16.41 13.86 -7.73
C LEU A 377 16.41 15.05 -6.77
N ILE A 378 15.35 15.24 -5.98
CA ILE A 378 15.27 16.37 -5.05
C ILE A 378 16.44 16.39 -4.06
N ILE A 379 16.92 15.21 -3.65
CA ILE A 379 18.07 15.05 -2.75
C ILE A 379 19.36 15.47 -3.46
N LEU A 380 19.55 15.05 -4.72
CA LEU A 380 20.69 15.46 -5.55
C LEU A 380 20.69 16.97 -5.79
N VAL A 381 19.54 17.55 -6.16
CA VAL A 381 19.36 18.98 -6.40
C VAL A 381 19.67 19.78 -5.14
N TYR A 382 19.09 19.39 -3.99
CA TYR A 382 19.33 20.05 -2.72
C TYR A 382 20.82 20.05 -2.35
N MET A 383 21.47 18.88 -2.41
CA MET A 383 22.88 18.75 -2.09
C MET A 383 23.77 19.52 -3.07
N TYR A 384 23.41 19.57 -4.35
CA TYR A 384 24.14 20.36 -5.35
C TYR A 384 24.01 21.86 -5.05
N VAL A 385 22.80 22.36 -4.79
CA VAL A 385 22.56 23.79 -4.55
C VAL A 385 23.30 24.28 -3.30
N ARG A 386 23.26 23.53 -2.19
CA ARG A 386 23.96 23.94 -0.94
C ARG A 386 25.44 23.59 -0.92
N PHE A 387 25.84 22.45 -1.48
CA PHE A 387 27.12 21.82 -1.17
C PHE A 387 27.98 21.46 -2.39
N SER A 388 27.60 21.83 -3.62
CA SER A 388 28.38 21.49 -4.84
C SER A 388 29.84 21.97 -4.80
N GLY A 389 30.16 23.04 -4.06
CA GLY A 389 31.54 23.49 -3.85
C GLY A 389 32.43 22.48 -3.10
N ARG A 390 31.84 21.46 -2.47
CA ARG A 390 32.52 20.36 -1.78
C ARG A 390 32.58 19.08 -2.62
N PHE A 391 31.93 19.05 -3.78
CA PHE A 391 31.93 17.87 -4.64
C PHE A 391 33.27 17.76 -5.37
N SER A 392 33.66 16.52 -5.69
CA SER A 392 34.69 16.31 -6.70
C SER A 392 34.23 16.87 -8.05
N GLU A 393 35.17 17.25 -8.91
CA GLU A 393 34.83 17.73 -10.25
C GLU A 393 33.99 16.72 -11.03
N LYS A 394 34.34 15.43 -10.89
CA LYS A 394 33.59 14.31 -11.48
C LYS A 394 32.16 14.27 -10.95
N LEU A 395 31.96 14.21 -9.63
CA LEU A 395 30.63 14.12 -9.03
C LEU A 395 29.76 15.31 -9.42
N ARG A 396 30.33 16.52 -9.38
CA ARG A 396 29.64 17.74 -9.79
C ARG A 396 29.12 17.63 -11.22
N LYS A 397 29.99 17.20 -12.15
CA LYS A 397 29.61 17.00 -13.55
C LYS A 397 28.55 15.90 -13.72
N ASP A 398 28.70 14.77 -13.03
CA ASP A 398 27.74 13.67 -13.09
C ASP A 398 26.33 14.13 -12.64
N VAL A 399 26.26 14.96 -11.59
CA VAL A 399 24.99 15.53 -11.10
C VAL A 399 24.43 16.58 -12.07
N GLU A 400 25.27 17.46 -12.64
CA GLU A 400 24.86 18.44 -13.66
C GLU A 400 24.31 17.75 -14.92
N ASP A 401 24.98 16.71 -15.40
CA ASP A 401 24.57 15.94 -16.57
C ASP A 401 23.27 15.17 -16.30
N ALA A 402 23.10 14.59 -15.10
CA ALA A 402 21.84 13.96 -14.69
C ALA A 402 20.69 14.98 -14.65
N MET A 403 20.90 16.14 -14.02
CA MET A 403 19.89 17.21 -13.95
C MET A 403 19.52 17.75 -15.35
N ALA A 404 20.49 17.95 -16.25
CA ALA A 404 20.23 18.41 -17.62
C ALA A 404 19.64 17.32 -18.54
N GLY A 405 19.87 16.05 -18.20
CA GLY A 405 19.38 14.85 -18.90
C GLY A 405 18.00 14.36 -18.45
N TYR A 406 17.44 14.95 -17.40
CA TYR A 406 16.20 14.50 -16.79
C TYR A 406 14.97 15.04 -17.53
N ARG A 407 13.86 14.31 -17.40
CA ARG A 407 12.53 14.68 -17.92
C ARG A 407 11.72 15.24 -16.75
N TYR A 408 11.51 16.55 -16.73
CA TYR A 408 10.91 17.22 -15.58
C TYR A 408 9.40 17.28 -15.65
N TRP A 409 8.79 17.17 -16.82
CA TRP A 409 7.35 17.23 -16.92
C TRP A 409 6.78 16.41 -18.07
N ALA A 410 5.49 16.11 -17.97
CA ALA A 410 4.77 15.22 -18.87
C ALA A 410 4.78 15.71 -20.34
N ASP A 411 4.85 17.02 -20.54
CA ASP A 411 4.90 17.69 -21.86
C ASP A 411 6.28 17.60 -22.54
N GLU A 412 7.27 17.01 -21.87
CA GLU A 412 8.61 16.74 -22.42
C GLU A 412 8.64 15.32 -23.01
N PRO A 413 9.26 15.09 -24.18
CA PRO A 413 9.37 13.76 -24.77
C PRO A 413 10.15 12.77 -23.89
N GLY A 414 9.55 11.63 -23.57
CA GLY A 414 10.17 10.53 -22.83
C GLY A 414 9.61 9.16 -23.21
N ASP A 415 10.40 8.13 -22.98
CA ASP A 415 10.11 6.71 -23.18
C ASP A 415 9.97 5.97 -21.84
N ASP A 416 9.85 6.72 -20.75
CA ASP A 416 9.65 6.23 -19.39
C ASP A 416 8.17 6.06 -19.01
N VAL A 417 7.94 5.57 -17.79
CA VAL A 417 6.62 5.40 -17.17
C VAL A 417 6.48 6.21 -15.88
N MET A 418 7.23 7.32 -15.74
CA MET A 418 7.15 8.13 -14.52
C MET A 418 5.75 8.71 -14.32
N TRP A 419 5.27 8.72 -13.08
CA TRP A 419 3.98 9.27 -12.72
C TRP A 419 4.06 10.78 -12.42
N PHE A 420 3.55 11.61 -13.32
CA PHE A 420 3.59 13.08 -13.18
C PHE A 420 2.35 13.67 -12.51
N PHE A 421 1.27 12.91 -12.39
CA PHE A 421 -0.07 13.47 -12.25
C PHE A 421 -0.63 13.44 -10.82
N SER A 422 0.12 13.02 -9.81
CA SER A 422 -0.26 13.29 -8.42
C SER A 422 0.39 14.57 -7.91
N GLU A 423 -0.24 15.17 -6.91
CA GLU A 423 0.21 16.41 -6.27
C GLU A 423 1.66 16.34 -5.76
N ASN A 424 2.01 15.28 -5.04
CA ASN A 424 3.34 15.07 -4.47
C ASN A 424 4.43 14.97 -5.54
N HIS A 425 4.19 14.20 -6.61
CA HIS A 425 5.13 14.10 -7.73
C HIS A 425 5.27 15.43 -8.46
N ALA A 426 4.15 16.10 -8.78
CA ALA A 426 4.16 17.40 -9.45
C ALA A 426 5.01 18.42 -8.68
N LEU A 427 4.81 18.52 -7.36
CA LEU A 427 5.62 19.37 -6.49
C LEU A 427 7.12 19.07 -6.64
N MET A 428 7.52 17.80 -6.53
CA MET A 428 8.93 17.40 -6.62
C MET A 428 9.54 17.74 -7.98
N PHE A 429 8.86 17.39 -9.06
CA PHE A 429 9.29 17.69 -10.42
C PHE A 429 9.50 19.19 -10.62
N HIS A 430 8.56 20.02 -10.18
CA HIS A 430 8.63 21.47 -10.36
C HIS A 430 9.74 22.10 -9.51
N ILE A 431 9.89 21.70 -8.24
CA ILE A 431 10.99 22.18 -7.38
C ILE A 431 12.35 21.81 -8.01
N CYS A 432 12.51 20.55 -8.42
CA CYS A 432 13.75 20.09 -9.04
C CYS A 432 14.08 20.88 -10.31
N GLN A 433 13.08 21.11 -11.19
CA GLN A 433 13.28 21.88 -12.42
C GLN A 433 13.68 23.33 -12.14
N TYR A 434 13.05 23.96 -11.14
CA TYR A 434 13.33 25.33 -10.75
C TYR A 434 14.78 25.51 -10.33
N PHE A 435 15.26 24.68 -9.40
CA PHE A 435 16.61 24.79 -8.88
C PHE A 435 17.68 24.31 -9.87
N ALA A 436 17.46 23.20 -10.59
CA ALA A 436 18.38 22.77 -11.63
C ALA A 436 18.56 23.86 -12.70
N GLY A 437 17.46 24.50 -13.13
CA GLY A 437 17.49 25.59 -14.10
C GLY A 437 18.19 26.85 -13.59
N LYS A 438 17.93 27.24 -12.33
CA LYS A 438 18.60 28.39 -11.66
C LYS A 438 20.09 28.18 -11.51
N SER A 439 20.53 26.96 -11.18
CA SER A 439 21.95 26.64 -10.99
C SER A 439 22.74 26.56 -12.29
N MET A 440 22.09 26.28 -13.42
CA MET A 440 22.74 26.10 -14.72
C MET A 440 22.05 26.93 -15.83
N PRO A 441 22.01 28.27 -15.72
CA PRO A 441 21.10 29.12 -16.52
C PRO A 441 21.32 29.04 -18.04
N GLU A 442 22.55 28.78 -18.48
CA GLU A 442 22.93 28.68 -19.89
C GLU A 442 22.95 27.23 -20.43
N ARG A 443 22.86 26.23 -19.55
CA ARG A 443 22.90 24.80 -19.94
C ARG A 443 21.61 24.44 -20.68
N MET A 444 21.74 23.62 -21.72
CA MET A 444 20.60 23.05 -22.43
C MET A 444 20.06 21.82 -21.69
N PHE A 445 18.76 21.81 -21.43
CA PHE A 445 18.03 20.68 -20.86
C PHE A 445 17.56 19.79 -22.01
N THR A 446 18.09 18.58 -22.09
CA THR A 446 18.07 17.77 -23.32
C THR A 446 16.70 17.18 -23.65
N CYS A 447 15.86 16.91 -22.64
CA CYS A 447 14.50 16.43 -22.85
C CYS A 447 13.56 17.53 -23.36
N SER A 448 13.64 18.74 -22.80
CA SER A 448 12.74 19.85 -23.16
C SER A 448 13.26 20.73 -24.30
N GLY A 449 14.58 20.75 -24.54
CA GLY A 449 15.22 21.70 -25.44
C GLY A 449 15.29 23.14 -24.90
N LEU A 450 14.98 23.37 -23.62
CA LEU A 450 15.04 24.68 -22.98
C LEU A 450 16.46 24.98 -22.45
N THR A 451 16.82 26.26 -22.34
CA THR A 451 17.95 26.66 -21.48
C THR A 451 17.56 26.56 -20.01
N GLY A 452 18.52 26.44 -19.09
CA GLY A 452 18.24 26.41 -17.65
C GLY A 452 17.43 27.61 -17.17
N ALA A 453 17.70 28.81 -17.69
CA ALA A 453 16.92 30.00 -17.36
C ALA A 453 15.46 29.93 -17.85
N GLN A 454 15.20 29.27 -18.98
CA GLN A 454 13.83 29.03 -19.48
C GLN A 454 13.14 27.93 -18.68
N ALA A 455 13.85 26.85 -18.35
CA ALA A 455 13.34 25.76 -17.52
C ALA A 455 12.94 26.25 -16.12
N ALA A 456 13.77 27.10 -15.50
CA ALA A 456 13.45 27.71 -14.20
C ALA A 456 12.18 28.56 -14.25
N ARG A 457 12.00 29.39 -15.29
CA ARG A 457 10.78 30.20 -15.46
C ARG A 457 9.53 29.35 -15.70
N LYS A 458 9.64 28.26 -16.47
CA LYS A 458 8.55 27.29 -16.65
C LYS A 458 8.16 26.68 -15.30
N ALA A 459 9.16 26.21 -14.53
CA ALA A 459 8.95 25.61 -13.23
C ALA A 459 8.31 26.56 -12.20
N GLU A 460 8.72 27.83 -12.19
CA GLU A 460 8.13 28.85 -11.31
C GLU A 460 6.62 29.03 -11.59
N GLY A 461 6.22 29.11 -12.86
CA GLY A 461 4.79 29.17 -13.22
C GLY A 461 4.01 27.90 -12.86
N LEU A 462 4.65 26.72 -12.93
CA LEU A 462 4.05 25.46 -12.51
C LEU A 462 3.89 25.38 -10.98
N LEU A 463 4.88 25.85 -10.22
CA LEU A 463 4.81 25.96 -8.77
C LEU A 463 3.71 26.93 -8.34
N ASP A 464 3.57 28.07 -9.01
CA ASP A 464 2.50 29.03 -8.71
C ASP A 464 1.11 28.41 -8.87
N ALA A 465 0.87 27.70 -9.97
CA ALA A 465 -0.38 26.98 -10.20
C ALA A 465 -0.61 25.82 -9.20
N TRP A 466 0.46 25.12 -8.83
CA TRP A 466 0.41 24.07 -7.81
C TRP A 466 -0.01 24.65 -6.45
N PHE A 467 0.61 25.75 -6.01
CA PHE A 467 0.27 26.40 -4.73
C PHE A 467 -1.15 26.96 -4.71
N GLU A 468 -1.62 27.55 -5.81
CA GLU A 468 -3.01 28.01 -5.92
C GLU A 468 -4.01 26.87 -5.71
N SER A 469 -3.73 25.71 -6.32
CA SER A 469 -4.53 24.50 -6.15
C SER A 469 -4.44 23.97 -4.71
N PHE A 470 -3.23 23.81 -4.18
CA PHE A 470 -2.99 23.31 -2.82
C PHE A 470 -3.64 24.19 -1.73
N PHE A 471 -3.61 25.51 -1.84
CA PHE A 471 -4.26 26.38 -0.85
C PHE A 471 -5.78 26.38 -0.92
N THR A 472 -6.33 26.03 -2.07
CA THR A 472 -7.78 25.96 -2.28
C THR A 472 -8.34 24.60 -1.91
N GLU A 473 -7.61 23.54 -2.25
CA GLU A 473 -8.08 22.15 -2.22
C GLU A 473 -7.37 21.31 -1.14
N PHE A 474 -6.17 21.72 -0.70
CA PHE A 474 -5.26 20.91 0.11
C PHE A 474 -4.98 19.54 -0.56
N ALA A 475 -4.52 18.55 0.21
CA ALA A 475 -4.13 17.25 -0.34
C ALA A 475 -5.35 16.44 -0.83
N THR A 476 -5.34 16.04 -2.11
CA THR A 476 -6.41 15.17 -2.65
C THR A 476 -6.28 13.72 -2.17
N GLU A 477 -5.06 13.22 -2.00
CA GLU A 477 -4.79 11.95 -1.30
C GLU A 477 -4.80 12.21 0.22
N TRP A 478 -5.97 12.60 0.76
CA TRP A 478 -6.14 13.17 2.09
C TRP A 478 -5.48 12.35 3.21
N ASN A 479 -4.93 13.05 4.21
CA ASN A 479 -4.28 12.50 5.40
C ASN A 479 -3.18 11.44 5.15
N SER A 480 -2.77 11.18 3.91
CA SER A 480 -1.93 10.02 3.57
C SER A 480 -0.65 9.97 4.40
N SER A 481 -0.52 8.89 5.18
CA SER A 481 0.68 8.60 5.98
C SER A 481 1.92 8.34 5.12
N THR A 482 1.74 8.06 3.82
CA THR A 482 2.83 7.92 2.85
C THR A 482 3.20 9.25 2.19
N TYR A 483 2.22 10.03 1.72
CA TYR A 483 2.47 11.17 0.84
C TYR A 483 2.58 12.53 1.56
N LEU A 484 1.90 12.75 2.69
CA LEU A 484 2.08 14.01 3.43
C LEU A 484 3.54 14.22 3.91
N PRO A 485 4.28 13.18 4.37
CA PRO A 485 5.71 13.32 4.63
C PRO A 485 6.53 13.70 3.39
N ILE A 486 6.11 13.27 2.20
CA ILE A 486 6.77 13.64 0.93
C ILE A 486 6.51 15.11 0.60
N ASP A 487 5.30 15.60 0.80
CA ASP A 487 4.98 17.02 0.60
C ASP A 487 5.77 17.91 1.58
N VAL A 488 5.84 17.53 2.87
CA VAL A 488 6.70 18.21 3.85
C VAL A 488 8.16 18.24 3.39
N MET A 489 8.68 17.11 2.89
CA MET A 489 10.06 17.03 2.41
C MET A 489 10.33 18.06 1.30
N GLY A 490 9.43 18.15 0.31
CA GLY A 490 9.58 19.07 -0.82
C GLY A 490 9.45 20.53 -0.40
N LEU A 491 8.40 20.85 0.35
CA LEU A 491 8.12 22.22 0.80
C LEU A 491 9.21 22.73 1.74
N ALA A 492 9.73 21.89 2.63
CA ALA A 492 10.81 22.28 3.53
C ALA A 492 12.14 22.52 2.76
N TYR A 493 12.44 21.73 1.72
CA TYR A 493 13.57 22.04 0.83
C TYR A 493 13.36 23.34 0.05
N LEU A 494 12.16 23.57 -0.49
CA LEU A 494 11.85 24.81 -1.19
C LEU A 494 11.98 26.03 -0.25
N TYR A 495 11.47 25.93 0.97
CA TYR A 495 11.58 26.95 2.00
C TYR A 495 13.05 27.26 2.35
N ASP A 496 13.87 26.23 2.60
CA ASP A 496 15.29 26.39 2.96
C ASP A 496 16.14 27.01 1.83
N LEU A 497 15.85 26.64 0.57
CA LEU A 497 16.65 27.07 -0.58
C LEU A 497 16.20 28.42 -1.19
N THR A 498 15.02 28.93 -0.85
CA THR A 498 14.50 30.19 -1.39
C THR A 498 14.97 31.39 -0.56
N GLU A 499 15.12 32.55 -1.21
CA GLU A 499 15.42 33.79 -0.50
C GLU A 499 14.27 34.14 0.46
N LYS A 500 14.62 34.45 1.72
CA LYS A 500 13.65 34.86 2.74
C LYS A 500 12.79 36.03 2.25
N GLY A 501 11.47 35.91 2.40
CA GLY A 501 10.49 36.89 1.94
C GLY A 501 10.19 36.87 0.44
N SER A 502 10.82 35.99 -0.35
CA SER A 502 10.41 35.76 -1.74
C SER A 502 9.03 35.09 -1.81
N SER A 503 8.34 35.22 -2.94
CA SER A 503 6.98 34.67 -3.07
C SER A 503 6.93 33.16 -2.82
N LEU A 504 7.87 32.39 -3.39
CA LEU A 504 7.95 30.94 -3.18
C LEU A 504 8.29 30.58 -1.72
N HIS A 505 9.11 31.38 -1.03
CA HIS A 505 9.43 31.17 0.38
C HIS A 505 8.18 31.30 1.26
N GLU A 506 7.41 32.37 1.09
CA GLU A 506 6.17 32.60 1.86
C GLU A 506 5.09 31.56 1.54
N LYS A 507 4.98 31.14 0.26
CA LYS A 507 4.07 30.06 -0.14
C LYS A 507 4.47 28.72 0.48
N ALA A 508 5.75 28.37 0.45
CA ALA A 508 6.27 27.16 1.07
C ALA A 508 6.02 27.16 2.59
N LYS A 509 6.28 28.29 3.27
CA LYS A 509 5.98 28.44 4.70
C LYS A 509 4.50 28.22 4.98
N LYS A 510 3.61 28.90 4.25
CA LYS A 510 2.16 28.76 4.42
C LYS A 510 1.71 27.30 4.22
N ALA A 511 2.24 26.61 3.22
CA ALA A 511 1.91 25.20 2.98
C ALA A 511 2.40 24.28 4.10
N LEU A 512 3.61 24.51 4.63
CA LEU A 512 4.12 23.81 5.81
C LEU A 512 3.26 24.08 7.06
N ASP A 513 2.79 25.32 7.26
CA ASP A 513 1.89 25.67 8.36
C ASP A 513 0.55 24.91 8.25
N MET A 514 0.00 24.78 7.03
CA MET A 514 -1.23 24.00 6.78
C MET A 514 -1.02 22.50 7.05
N LEU A 515 0.13 21.94 6.67
CA LEU A 515 0.48 20.56 6.99
C LEU A 515 0.66 20.37 8.50
N ALA A 516 1.31 21.30 9.19
CA ALA A 516 1.48 21.26 10.64
C ALA A 516 0.13 21.30 11.39
N PHE A 517 -0.83 22.11 10.92
CA PHE A 517 -2.20 22.10 11.43
C PHE A 517 -2.87 20.73 11.24
N SER A 518 -2.81 20.18 10.02
CA SER A 518 -3.40 18.88 9.72
C SER A 518 -2.80 17.77 10.60
N LEU A 519 -1.48 17.76 10.79
CA LEU A 519 -0.80 16.84 11.70
C LEU A 519 -1.34 16.96 13.13
N ALA A 520 -1.39 18.17 13.68
CA ALA A 520 -1.79 18.41 15.06
C ALA A 520 -3.25 18.00 15.32
N VAL A 521 -4.16 18.33 14.40
CA VAL A 521 -5.59 18.02 14.56
C VAL A 521 -5.86 16.52 14.46
N ASN A 522 -5.17 15.79 13.58
CA ASN A 522 -5.35 14.35 13.39
C ASN A 522 -4.52 13.49 14.36
N GLU A 523 -3.74 14.09 15.25
CA GLU A 523 -2.90 13.38 16.22
C GLU A 523 -3.74 12.65 17.29
N HIS A 524 -3.38 11.41 17.61
CA HIS A 524 -3.85 10.71 18.79
C HIS A 524 -2.75 9.79 19.35
N LYS A 525 -2.41 9.98 20.63
CA LYS A 525 -1.33 9.25 21.35
C LYS A 525 -0.05 9.12 20.53
N GLY A 526 0.33 10.20 19.89
CA GLY A 526 1.56 10.33 19.14
C GLY A 526 1.55 9.75 17.73
N ASN A 527 0.38 9.38 17.21
CA ASN A 527 0.21 8.83 15.87
C ASN A 527 -0.86 9.58 15.08
N ILE A 528 -0.91 9.29 13.78
CA ILE A 528 -1.98 9.70 12.89
C ILE A 528 -2.49 8.47 12.19
N MET A 529 -3.65 8.01 12.64
CA MET A 529 -4.38 6.88 12.10
C MET A 529 -5.80 7.38 11.87
N THR A 530 -6.16 7.59 10.62
CA THR A 530 -7.42 8.21 10.23
C THR A 530 -7.96 7.52 8.99
N SER A 531 -9.08 8.02 8.45
CA SER A 531 -9.34 7.77 7.04
C SER A 531 -8.17 8.31 6.19
N PHE A 532 -7.86 7.63 5.09
CA PHE A 532 -6.73 7.96 4.22
C PHE A 532 -7.16 7.89 2.76
N GLY A 533 -6.82 8.91 1.97
CA GLY A 533 -7.05 8.91 0.52
C GLY A 533 -6.07 8.01 -0.23
N ARG A 534 -4.92 7.74 0.40
CA ARG A 534 -3.99 6.73 -0.07
C ARG A 534 -3.17 6.15 1.06
N THR A 535 -3.14 4.83 1.13
CA THR A 535 -2.35 4.09 2.11
C THR A 535 -1.98 2.71 1.58
N TYR A 536 -0.98 2.08 2.18
CA TYR A 536 -0.62 0.69 1.94
C TYR A 536 -0.71 -0.09 3.24
N GLU A 537 -0.77 -1.41 3.13
CA GLU A 537 -0.98 -2.28 4.30
C GLU A 537 0.07 -2.06 5.40
N ARG A 538 1.32 -1.74 5.02
CA ARG A 538 2.39 -1.46 5.99
C ARG A 538 2.14 -0.19 6.80
N GLU A 539 1.63 0.87 6.19
CA GLU A 539 1.34 2.11 6.90
C GLU A 539 0.03 1.99 7.68
N LEU A 540 -0.94 1.24 7.17
CA LEU A 540 -2.19 0.92 7.88
C LEU A 540 -1.95 0.14 9.17
N LYS A 541 -0.98 -0.77 9.21
CA LYS A 541 -0.74 -1.65 10.36
C LYS A 541 0.49 -1.25 11.19
N GLY A 542 1.45 -0.54 10.60
CA GLY A 542 2.74 -0.18 11.21
C GLY A 542 2.82 1.27 11.67
N SER A 543 1.82 1.75 12.42
CA SER A 543 1.60 3.18 12.72
C SER A 543 2.85 3.95 13.20
N TYR A 544 3.52 3.49 14.27
CA TYR A 544 4.70 4.19 14.82
C TYR A 544 5.91 4.19 13.86
N SER A 545 5.86 3.43 12.77
CA SER A 545 6.91 3.39 11.76
C SER A 545 6.61 4.24 10.52
N THR A 546 5.56 5.07 10.51
CA THR A 546 5.32 6.03 9.41
C THR A 546 6.14 7.32 9.59
N GLY A 547 6.16 8.22 8.60
CA GLY A 547 6.87 9.50 8.74
C GLY A 547 6.22 10.49 9.71
N MET A 548 4.93 10.30 10.01
CA MET A 548 4.09 11.27 10.73
C MET A 548 4.41 11.35 12.24
N PRO A 549 4.58 10.25 12.99
CA PRO A 549 4.96 10.29 14.40
C PRO A 549 6.25 11.09 14.67
N SER A 550 7.26 10.95 13.82
CA SER A 550 8.52 11.70 13.98
C SER A 550 8.35 13.20 13.70
N LEU A 551 7.47 13.57 12.76
CA LEU A 551 7.13 14.97 12.49
C LEU A 551 6.36 15.59 13.66
N LEU A 552 5.40 14.86 14.23
CA LEU A 552 4.70 15.29 15.44
C LEU A 552 5.69 15.50 16.59
N TYR A 553 6.66 14.59 16.75
CA TYR A 553 7.66 14.70 17.80
C TYR A 553 8.47 15.98 17.59
N LEU A 554 8.98 16.20 16.38
CA LEU A 554 9.72 17.41 16.03
C LEU A 554 8.88 18.68 16.22
N PHE A 555 7.62 18.72 15.79
CA PHE A 555 6.81 19.94 15.81
C PHE A 555 6.27 20.25 17.21
N TYR A 556 5.62 19.28 17.84
CA TYR A 556 4.83 19.52 19.05
C TYR A 556 5.18 18.64 20.25
N ASN A 557 6.19 17.77 20.12
CA ASN A 557 6.62 16.83 21.16
C ASN A 557 5.48 15.86 21.52
N ALA A 558 4.56 15.67 20.57
CA ALA A 558 3.58 14.61 20.52
C ALA A 558 4.15 13.53 19.60
N GLY A 559 4.04 12.24 19.91
CA GLY A 559 4.61 11.22 19.02
C GLY A 559 6.02 10.80 19.36
N HIS A 560 6.59 10.06 18.42
CA HIS A 560 7.75 9.23 18.66
C HIS A 560 8.70 9.27 17.49
N MET A 561 9.99 9.17 17.80
CA MET A 561 10.99 8.98 16.75
C MET A 561 10.84 7.60 16.12
N ASN A 562 11.36 7.47 14.91
CA ASN A 562 11.62 6.23 14.22
C ASN A 562 12.71 6.45 13.15
N ASP A 563 12.97 5.44 12.33
CA ASP A 563 14.01 5.48 11.31
C ASP A 563 13.57 6.14 9.97
N HIS A 564 12.42 6.83 9.93
CA HIS A 564 11.92 7.53 8.74
C HIS A 564 12.32 9.01 8.74
N PHE A 565 13.50 9.29 8.18
CA PHE A 565 14.10 10.63 8.24
C PHE A 565 13.71 11.57 7.08
N ARG A 566 13.03 11.07 6.04
CA ARG A 566 12.81 11.80 4.77
C ARG A 566 12.33 13.23 4.96
N ALA A 567 11.22 13.39 5.68
CA ALA A 567 10.57 14.67 5.93
C ALA A 567 11.30 15.51 6.99
N LEU A 568 12.03 14.87 7.91
CA LEU A 568 12.70 15.54 9.02
C LEU A 568 13.94 16.30 8.57
N VAL A 569 14.75 15.68 7.69
CA VAL A 569 16.04 16.24 7.26
C VAL A 569 15.93 17.69 6.78
N PRO A 570 15.08 18.04 5.80
CA PRO A 570 14.97 19.43 5.34
C PRO A 570 14.54 20.40 6.44
N VAL A 571 13.72 19.95 7.41
CA VAL A 571 13.28 20.80 8.51
C VAL A 571 14.41 21.04 9.52
N VAL A 572 15.15 19.99 9.91
CA VAL A 572 16.18 20.10 10.96
C VAL A 572 17.46 20.81 10.50
N VAL A 573 17.69 20.87 9.18
CA VAL A 573 18.77 21.68 8.58
C VAL A 573 18.35 23.10 8.23
N GLY A 574 17.04 23.33 8.10
CA GLY A 574 16.46 24.65 7.89
C GLY A 574 16.08 25.35 9.21
N ASP A 575 15.45 26.51 9.06
CA ASP A 575 14.99 27.36 10.17
C ASP A 575 13.46 27.46 10.27
N TYR A 576 12.71 26.58 9.59
CA TYR A 576 11.26 26.51 9.73
C TYR A 576 10.88 26.12 11.16
N GLU A 577 9.92 26.85 11.73
CA GLU A 577 9.27 26.54 13.00
C GLU A 577 7.75 26.44 12.76
N PRO A 578 7.11 25.35 13.23
CA PRO A 578 5.67 25.20 13.10
C PRO A 578 4.93 26.17 14.06
N PRO A 579 3.71 26.62 13.72
CA PRO A 579 2.94 27.51 14.59
C PRO A 579 2.68 26.90 15.98
N GLU A 580 3.04 27.63 17.03
CA GLU A 580 3.02 27.18 18.43
C GLU A 580 1.59 26.94 18.93
N GLU A 581 0.63 27.72 18.43
CA GLU A 581 -0.79 27.62 18.80
C GLU A 581 -1.40 26.26 18.48
N TYR A 582 -0.86 25.50 17.53
CA TYR A 582 -1.39 24.19 17.17
C TYR A 582 -1.08 23.11 18.23
N LYS A 583 -0.20 23.39 19.21
CA LYS A 583 0.01 22.50 20.37
C LYS A 583 -1.27 22.22 21.16
N GLN A 584 -2.27 23.11 21.08
CA GLN A 584 -3.55 22.90 21.76
C GLN A 584 -4.36 21.71 21.20
N PHE A 585 -4.03 21.23 19.99
CA PHE A 585 -4.76 20.15 19.33
C PHE A 585 -4.15 18.76 19.55
N VAL A 586 -2.93 18.69 20.09
CA VAL A 586 -2.24 17.42 20.36
C VAL A 586 -2.33 17.05 21.83
N ASN A 587 -2.19 15.76 22.16
CA ASN A 587 -2.18 15.25 23.53
C ASN A 587 -3.39 15.72 24.38
N LEU A 588 -4.60 15.62 23.82
CA LEU A 588 -5.84 15.96 24.55
C LEU A 588 -5.88 15.27 25.91
N SER A 589 -6.38 15.99 26.92
CA SER A 589 -6.30 15.57 28.32
C SER A 589 -7.66 15.58 29.02
N GLY A 590 -7.81 14.74 30.04
CA GLY A 590 -9.07 14.64 30.79
C GLY A 590 -10.27 14.34 29.90
N GLU A 591 -11.32 15.14 30.05
CA GLU A 591 -12.61 15.04 29.35
C GLU A 591 -12.65 15.88 28.05
N GLU A 592 -11.49 16.31 27.53
CA GLU A 592 -11.44 17.05 26.27
C GLU A 592 -11.86 16.15 25.09
N GLU A 593 -12.83 16.64 24.32
CA GLU A 593 -13.26 16.05 23.04
C GLU A 593 -12.97 17.04 21.92
N LEU A 594 -12.48 16.56 20.79
CA LEU A 594 -12.27 17.32 19.57
C LEU A 594 -13.07 16.70 18.43
N ILE A 595 -13.85 17.53 17.73
CA ILE A 595 -14.48 17.20 16.46
C ILE A 595 -13.90 18.10 15.39
N HIS A 596 -13.44 17.52 14.29
CA HIS A 596 -13.02 18.26 13.10
C HIS A 596 -13.73 17.72 11.86
N GLN A 597 -14.36 18.63 11.12
CA GLN A 597 -15.02 18.35 9.85
C GLN A 597 -14.44 19.26 8.79
N ASN A 598 -13.99 18.73 7.66
CA ASN A 598 -13.51 19.54 6.54
C ASN A 598 -13.75 18.83 5.21
N THR A 599 -13.55 19.56 4.12
CA THR A 599 -13.58 19.01 2.76
C THR A 599 -12.21 19.25 2.11
N GLN A 600 -11.66 18.22 1.48
CA GLN A 600 -10.33 18.25 0.85
C GLN A 600 -10.38 17.72 -0.59
N GLY A 601 -9.35 18.06 -1.35
CA GLY A 601 -9.05 17.54 -2.67
C GLY A 601 -9.79 18.22 -3.81
N ILE A 602 -9.33 17.88 -5.03
CA ILE A 602 -9.79 18.46 -6.29
C ILE A 602 -11.33 18.56 -6.39
N GLY A 603 -11.83 19.80 -6.51
CA GLY A 603 -13.27 20.05 -6.61
C GLY A 603 -14.11 19.62 -5.38
N GLY A 604 -13.52 19.53 -4.19
CA GLY A 604 -14.19 19.05 -2.99
C GLY A 604 -14.33 17.52 -2.96
N PHE A 605 -13.25 16.82 -3.30
CA PHE A 605 -13.20 15.38 -3.57
C PHE A 605 -13.69 14.50 -2.41
N VAL A 606 -13.41 14.88 -1.17
CA VAL A 606 -13.75 14.09 0.03
C VAL A 606 -14.23 14.98 1.17
N ASN A 607 -15.21 14.48 1.93
CA ASN A 607 -15.63 15.05 3.20
C ASN A 607 -15.08 14.20 4.34
N LEU A 608 -14.47 14.82 5.34
CA LEU A 608 -13.85 14.13 6.45
C LEU A 608 -14.54 14.50 7.76
N TYR A 609 -14.66 13.50 8.63
CA TYR A 609 -15.15 13.66 9.99
C TYR A 609 -14.15 12.96 10.92
N LEU A 610 -13.62 13.71 11.89
CA LEU A 610 -12.78 13.21 12.96
C LEU A 610 -13.46 13.48 14.30
N TYR A 611 -13.49 12.48 15.16
CA TYR A 611 -13.76 12.61 16.58
C TYR A 611 -12.57 12.03 17.34
N LYS A 612 -12.07 12.73 18.36
CA LYS A 612 -11.07 12.17 19.26
C LYS A 612 -11.22 12.72 20.67
N ASN A 613 -10.77 11.94 21.64
CA ASN A 613 -10.55 12.38 23.01
C ASN A 613 -9.17 11.87 23.49
N SER A 614 -8.91 11.91 24.79
CA SER A 614 -7.65 11.45 25.38
C SER A 614 -7.42 9.92 25.28
N ARG A 615 -8.46 9.13 24.95
CA ARG A 615 -8.45 7.66 25.01
C ARG A 615 -8.69 6.96 23.68
N ALA A 616 -9.43 7.58 22.77
CA ALA A 616 -9.78 7.00 21.47
C ALA A 616 -9.93 8.06 20.38
N LEU A 617 -9.78 7.60 19.13
CA LEU A 617 -10.02 8.35 17.90
C LEU A 617 -10.94 7.55 16.98
N LEU A 618 -11.84 8.24 16.28
CA LEU A 618 -12.66 7.71 15.18
C LEU A 618 -12.66 8.70 14.02
N SER A 619 -12.25 8.24 12.83
CA SER A 619 -12.23 9.03 11.60
C SER A 619 -12.96 8.33 10.46
N THR A 620 -13.77 9.10 9.70
CA THR A 620 -14.53 8.59 8.55
C THR A 620 -14.43 9.54 7.35
N ALA A 621 -14.20 8.98 6.16
CA ALA A 621 -14.42 9.67 4.88
C ALA A 621 -15.91 9.58 4.50
N VAL A 622 -16.64 10.65 4.80
CA VAL A 622 -18.11 10.70 4.76
C VAL A 622 -18.62 10.75 3.32
N GLY A 623 -19.47 9.80 2.96
CA GLY A 623 -20.14 9.79 1.65
C GLY A 623 -19.20 9.65 0.46
N PHE A 624 -18.00 9.09 0.67
CA PHE A 624 -17.00 8.99 -0.38
C PHE A 624 -17.36 7.92 -1.42
N ARG A 625 -17.88 8.37 -2.57
CA ARG A 625 -18.15 7.56 -3.78
C ARG A 625 -18.81 6.19 -3.48
N PRO A 626 -19.95 6.18 -2.79
CA PRO A 626 -20.55 4.94 -2.28
C PRO A 626 -20.85 3.94 -3.39
N TYR A 627 -20.64 2.67 -3.07
CA TYR A 627 -20.94 1.47 -3.88
C TYR A 627 -20.16 1.34 -5.20
N GLY A 628 -19.30 2.30 -5.52
CA GLY A 628 -18.38 2.23 -6.65
C GLY A 628 -17.13 1.41 -6.35
N PRO A 629 -16.31 1.11 -7.38
CA PRO A 629 -14.97 0.57 -7.16
C PRO A 629 -14.09 1.60 -6.44
N GLY A 630 -13.28 1.12 -5.50
CA GLY A 630 -12.22 1.89 -4.86
C GLY A 630 -10.84 1.54 -5.42
N TYR A 631 -9.81 2.07 -4.76
CA TYR A 631 -8.41 1.87 -5.10
C TYR A 631 -7.55 1.59 -3.86
N GLN A 632 -7.12 2.62 -3.13
CA GLN A 632 -6.21 2.48 -1.98
C GLN A 632 -6.69 3.31 -0.77
N GLU A 633 -7.97 3.66 -0.75
CA GLU A 633 -8.58 4.48 0.29
C GLU A 633 -8.90 3.64 1.52
N ASN A 634 -8.61 4.20 2.69
CA ASN A 634 -9.12 3.74 3.98
C ASN A 634 -10.27 4.63 4.41
N ILE A 635 -11.48 4.08 4.52
CA ILE A 635 -12.69 4.89 4.70
C ILE A 635 -13.02 5.14 6.15
N VAL A 636 -12.77 4.18 7.03
CA VAL A 636 -13.02 4.31 8.48
C VAL A 636 -11.83 3.79 9.26
N GLN A 637 -11.49 4.49 10.33
CA GLN A 637 -10.44 4.09 11.26
C GLN A 637 -10.88 4.42 12.69
N ALA A 638 -10.79 3.44 13.59
CA ALA A 638 -10.86 3.63 15.03
C ALA A 638 -9.56 3.16 15.69
N ASP A 639 -9.03 3.94 16.62
CA ASP A 639 -7.77 3.64 17.29
C ASP A 639 -7.83 3.98 18.78
N LEU A 640 -7.18 3.15 19.59
CA LEU A 640 -6.86 3.45 20.98
C LEU A 640 -5.40 3.87 21.15
N ASP A 641 -4.52 3.43 20.25
CA ASP A 641 -3.12 3.86 20.11
C ASP A 641 -2.53 3.40 18.76
N GLY A 642 -1.20 3.37 18.63
CA GLY A 642 -0.53 2.98 17.38
C GLY A 642 -0.53 1.49 17.05
N THR A 643 -1.08 0.60 17.88
CA THR A 643 -1.22 -0.84 17.57
C THR A 643 -2.62 -1.41 17.81
N ALA A 644 -3.40 -0.83 18.74
CA ALA A 644 -4.78 -1.19 19.00
C ALA A 644 -5.73 -0.41 18.08
N GLN A 645 -6.01 -1.00 16.92
CA GLN A 645 -6.65 -0.35 15.78
C GLN A 645 -7.74 -1.21 15.17
N VAL A 646 -8.79 -0.58 14.62
CA VAL A 646 -9.85 -1.23 13.87
C VAL A 646 -10.21 -0.43 12.61
N PHE A 647 -10.22 -1.12 11.48
CA PHE A 647 -10.76 -0.59 10.21
C PHE A 647 -11.53 -1.68 9.46
N ILE A 648 -12.39 -1.27 8.53
CA ILE A 648 -13.30 -2.13 7.78
C ILE A 648 -13.14 -1.84 6.30
N ASN A 649 -13.04 -2.90 5.48
CA ASN A 649 -12.99 -2.79 4.03
C ASN A 649 -13.68 -3.97 3.33
N HIS A 650 -13.97 -3.76 2.04
CA HIS A 650 -14.24 -4.85 1.11
C HIS A 650 -12.93 -5.23 0.41
N PRO A 651 -12.40 -6.45 0.56
CA PRO A 651 -11.12 -6.85 -0.06
C PRO A 651 -11.17 -6.75 -1.59
N GLY A 652 -10.11 -6.25 -2.20
CA GLY A 652 -9.94 -6.18 -3.66
C GLY A 652 -9.39 -7.48 -4.27
N GLU A 653 -8.68 -8.27 -3.48
CA GLU A 653 -8.08 -9.54 -3.86
C GLU A 653 -8.19 -10.57 -2.73
N THR A 654 -7.89 -11.84 -3.00
CA THR A 654 -7.84 -12.90 -1.96
C THR A 654 -6.44 -13.16 -1.43
N GLU A 655 -5.42 -12.67 -2.12
CA GLU A 655 -4.04 -12.88 -1.70
C GLU A 655 -3.70 -11.96 -0.54
N ILE A 656 -3.51 -12.55 0.63
CA ILE A 656 -2.99 -11.83 1.80
C ILE A 656 -1.54 -11.43 1.50
N TYR A 657 -1.22 -10.15 1.72
CA TYR A 657 0.06 -9.54 1.35
C TYR A 657 0.34 -9.57 -0.16
N GLY A 658 -0.72 -9.56 -0.99
CA GLY A 658 -0.63 -9.42 -2.44
C GLY A 658 -0.21 -8.02 -2.88
N ASN A 659 -0.17 -7.83 -4.20
CA ASN A 659 0.23 -6.56 -4.83
C ASN A 659 -0.97 -5.78 -5.40
N GLY A 660 -2.20 -6.28 -5.23
CA GLY A 660 -3.41 -5.70 -5.78
C GLY A 660 -3.66 -4.28 -5.26
N ARG A 661 -4.34 -3.49 -6.09
CA ARG A 661 -4.77 -2.12 -5.76
C ARG A 661 -6.19 -1.90 -6.32
N PRO A 662 -7.25 -2.20 -5.55
CA PRO A 662 -7.26 -2.53 -4.11
C PRO A 662 -6.68 -3.90 -3.77
N GLY A 663 -6.01 -3.97 -2.62
CA GLY A 663 -5.44 -5.20 -2.08
C GLY A 663 -6.39 -5.91 -1.09
N PHE A 664 -5.87 -6.86 -0.33
CA PHE A 664 -6.66 -7.57 0.69
C PHE A 664 -7.06 -6.64 1.85
N TRP A 665 -6.10 -5.88 2.41
CA TRP A 665 -6.33 -4.93 3.51
C TRP A 665 -6.33 -3.46 3.10
N ALA A 666 -5.51 -3.08 2.11
CA ALA A 666 -5.35 -1.70 1.70
C ALA A 666 -6.26 -1.37 0.52
N GLY A 667 -7.22 -0.47 0.73
CA GLY A 667 -8.21 -0.10 -0.26
C GLY A 667 -9.51 -0.88 -0.17
N ASN A 668 -10.41 -0.62 -1.11
CA ASN A 668 -11.74 -1.20 -1.15
C ASN A 668 -12.09 -1.67 -2.56
N GLY A 669 -12.39 -2.97 -2.73
CA GLY A 669 -12.96 -3.47 -4.00
C GLY A 669 -14.33 -2.86 -4.31
N CYS A 670 -15.09 -2.51 -3.27
CA CYS A 670 -16.34 -1.77 -3.33
C CYS A 670 -16.36 -0.80 -2.14
N LEU A 671 -16.57 0.49 -2.41
CA LEU A 671 -16.61 1.52 -1.39
C LEU A 671 -17.95 1.49 -0.65
N PRO A 672 -17.96 1.69 0.68
CA PRO A 672 -19.20 1.84 1.44
C PRO A 672 -19.78 3.26 1.30
N LEU A 673 -21.08 3.40 1.55
CA LEU A 673 -21.60 4.65 2.08
C LEU A 673 -21.26 4.71 3.58
N ALA A 674 -20.25 5.51 3.93
CA ALA A 674 -19.85 5.71 5.31
C ALA A 674 -20.31 7.07 5.84
N VAL A 675 -20.78 7.11 7.08
CA VAL A 675 -21.21 8.32 7.78
C VAL A 675 -20.76 8.27 9.24
N GLN A 676 -20.53 9.42 9.86
CA GLN A 676 -20.13 9.50 11.26
C GLN A 676 -20.88 10.62 11.99
N TYR A 677 -21.22 10.38 13.25
CA TYR A 677 -21.71 11.39 14.17
C TYR A 677 -21.03 11.20 15.52
N ARG A 678 -20.22 12.17 15.95
CA ARG A 678 -19.39 12.07 17.16
C ARG A 678 -18.59 10.76 17.16
N ASN A 679 -18.81 9.91 18.16
CA ASN A 679 -18.07 8.68 18.42
C ASN A 679 -18.66 7.42 17.75
N ILE A 680 -19.64 7.55 16.84
CA ILE A 680 -20.22 6.42 16.09
C ILE A 680 -20.10 6.63 14.57
N SER A 681 -19.65 5.59 13.87
CA SER A 681 -19.57 5.50 12.41
C SER A 681 -20.41 4.33 11.92
N ILE A 682 -21.12 4.54 10.81
CA ILE A 682 -21.98 3.54 10.17
C ILE A 682 -21.53 3.40 8.72
N LEU A 683 -21.32 2.16 8.29
CA LEU A 683 -20.91 1.82 6.94
C LEU A 683 -21.94 0.90 6.31
N GLU A 684 -22.48 1.32 5.17
CA GLU A 684 -23.37 0.50 4.35
C GLU A 684 -22.63 0.06 3.08
N TYR A 685 -22.62 -1.24 2.84
CA TYR A 685 -22.05 -1.85 1.65
C TYR A 685 -23.14 -2.43 0.75
N HIS A 686 -22.97 -2.21 -0.56
CA HIS A 686 -23.72 -2.87 -1.63
C HIS A 686 -22.74 -3.39 -2.69
N ILE A 687 -22.31 -4.64 -2.52
CA ILE A 687 -21.30 -5.27 -3.37
C ILE A 687 -21.97 -5.82 -4.63
N GLY A 688 -21.67 -5.22 -5.79
CA GLY A 688 -22.22 -5.64 -7.07
C GLY A 688 -21.94 -7.12 -7.40
N SER A 689 -22.89 -7.79 -8.07
CA SER A 689 -22.86 -9.24 -8.34
C SER A 689 -21.65 -9.72 -9.16
N GLY A 690 -20.96 -8.81 -9.86
CA GLY A 690 -19.72 -9.09 -10.57
C GLY A 690 -18.48 -9.20 -9.67
N SER A 691 -18.54 -8.74 -8.41
CA SER A 691 -17.44 -8.93 -7.46
C SER A 691 -17.31 -10.41 -7.10
N ARG A 692 -16.07 -10.90 -7.09
CA ARG A 692 -15.73 -12.27 -6.70
C ARG A 692 -15.92 -12.51 -5.21
N LEU A 693 -15.67 -11.48 -4.39
CA LEU A 693 -15.81 -11.55 -2.94
C LEU A 693 -17.18 -10.97 -2.58
N ASP A 694 -17.93 -11.71 -1.77
CA ASP A 694 -19.29 -11.42 -1.35
C ASP A 694 -19.37 -11.20 0.17
N TYR A 695 -18.28 -10.72 0.74
CA TYR A 695 -18.14 -10.43 2.17
C TYR A 695 -17.31 -9.17 2.38
N THR A 696 -17.48 -8.58 3.55
CA THR A 696 -16.63 -7.49 4.06
C THR A 696 -15.92 -7.98 5.30
N HIS A 697 -14.81 -7.35 5.68
CA HIS A 697 -14.08 -7.75 6.87
C HIS A 697 -13.55 -6.56 7.67
N ALA A 698 -13.29 -6.82 8.94
CA ALA A 698 -12.65 -5.91 9.86
C ALA A 698 -11.27 -6.43 10.25
N TYR A 699 -10.29 -5.54 10.27
CA TYR A 699 -9.00 -5.77 10.91
C TYR A 699 -9.13 -5.45 12.40
N ILE A 700 -8.95 -6.46 13.25
CA ILE A 700 -9.05 -6.38 14.71
C ILE A 700 -7.95 -7.26 15.31
N PRO A 701 -6.71 -6.74 15.50
CA PRO A 701 -5.59 -7.51 16.00
C PRO A 701 -5.75 -7.76 17.50
N LEU A 702 -6.40 -8.86 17.88
CA LEU A 702 -6.77 -9.13 19.28
C LEU A 702 -5.58 -9.15 20.25
N SER A 703 -4.36 -9.42 19.77
CA SER A 703 -3.14 -9.40 20.59
C SER A 703 -2.78 -8.00 21.12
N GLU A 704 -3.30 -6.95 20.50
CA GLU A 704 -2.96 -5.55 20.81
C GLU A 704 -3.90 -4.93 21.84
N PHE A 705 -4.96 -5.65 22.22
CA PHE A 705 -5.95 -5.23 23.22
C PHE A 705 -5.74 -5.98 24.54
N GLU A 706 -5.95 -5.31 25.66
CA GLU A 706 -5.78 -5.88 27.00
C GLU A 706 -6.94 -6.79 27.38
N SER A 707 -8.14 -6.43 26.94
CA SER A 707 -9.36 -7.19 27.18
C SER A 707 -10.28 -7.11 25.96
N PHE A 708 -11.04 -8.18 25.71
CA PHE A 708 -12.04 -8.21 24.65
C PHE A 708 -13.17 -9.21 24.95
N LYS A 709 -14.35 -8.94 24.39
CA LYS A 709 -15.49 -9.86 24.35
C LYS A 709 -16.09 -9.92 22.96
N LEU A 710 -16.52 -11.13 22.57
CA LEU A 710 -17.06 -11.41 21.25
C LEU A 710 -18.44 -12.04 21.39
N SER A 711 -19.35 -11.69 20.49
CA SER A 711 -20.62 -12.37 20.26
C SER A 711 -20.68 -12.89 18.82
N GLY A 712 -21.83 -13.44 18.41
CA GLY A 712 -22.04 -13.83 17.01
C GLY A 712 -22.11 -12.67 16.02
N ARG A 713 -22.22 -11.42 16.48
CA ARG A 713 -22.41 -10.23 15.62
C ARG A 713 -21.66 -8.98 16.07
N SER A 714 -21.03 -9.01 17.24
CA SER A 714 -20.37 -7.87 17.84
C SER A 714 -19.04 -8.23 18.50
N ALA A 715 -18.16 -7.24 18.59
CA ALA A 715 -16.92 -7.29 19.35
C ALA A 715 -16.81 -6.03 20.22
N ALA A 716 -16.33 -6.19 21.46
CA ALA A 716 -15.96 -5.11 22.36
C ALA A 716 -14.49 -5.29 22.76
N LEU A 717 -13.73 -4.21 22.68
CA LEU A 717 -12.27 -4.21 22.80
C LEU A 717 -11.85 -3.07 23.73
N GLU A 718 -10.85 -3.31 24.58
CA GLU A 718 -10.35 -2.32 25.55
C GLU A 718 -8.82 -2.31 25.59
N LYS A 719 -8.28 -1.09 25.76
CA LYS A 719 -6.88 -0.86 26.12
C LYS A 719 -6.72 0.50 26.80
N ASP A 720 -6.00 0.55 27.91
CA ASP A 720 -5.65 1.79 28.61
C ASP A 720 -6.86 2.72 28.88
N GLY A 721 -8.02 2.13 29.20
CA GLY A 721 -9.28 2.83 29.43
C GLY A 721 -9.93 3.44 28.20
N GLY A 722 -9.48 3.12 26.99
CA GLY A 722 -10.19 3.37 25.74
C GLY A 722 -10.96 2.13 25.29
N PHE A 723 -12.06 2.33 24.57
CA PHE A 723 -12.96 1.26 24.13
C PHE A 723 -13.27 1.36 22.63
N ILE A 724 -13.31 0.20 21.94
CA ILE A 724 -13.82 0.08 20.56
C ILE A 724 -14.91 -1.00 20.52
N GLY A 725 -16.09 -0.63 20.03
CA GLY A 725 -17.21 -1.53 19.76
C GLY A 725 -17.43 -1.70 18.26
N VAL A 726 -17.61 -2.94 17.81
CA VAL A 726 -17.88 -3.32 16.42
C VAL A 726 -19.18 -4.13 16.37
N ARG A 727 -20.05 -3.86 15.40
CA ARG A 727 -21.25 -4.67 15.11
C ARG A 727 -21.46 -4.78 13.60
N ALA A 728 -21.82 -5.97 13.14
CA ALA A 728 -22.16 -6.23 11.75
C ALA A 728 -23.56 -6.84 11.64
N LEU A 729 -24.32 -6.41 10.62
CA LEU A 729 -25.69 -6.87 10.36
C LEU A 729 -25.74 -8.38 10.13
N ASN A 730 -24.83 -8.91 9.31
CA ASN A 730 -24.84 -10.30 8.88
C ASN A 730 -24.01 -11.24 9.76
N GLY A 731 -23.61 -10.78 10.96
CA GLY A 731 -22.79 -11.55 11.89
C GLY A 731 -21.29 -11.26 11.75
N LEU A 732 -20.52 -11.75 12.71
CA LEU A 732 -19.10 -11.44 12.84
C LEU A 732 -18.29 -12.73 13.10
N HIS A 733 -17.55 -13.18 12.09
CA HIS A 733 -16.81 -14.45 12.11
C HIS A 733 -15.31 -14.21 12.24
N ARG A 734 -14.75 -14.53 13.42
CA ARG A 734 -13.31 -14.49 13.66
C ARG A 734 -12.58 -15.58 12.88
N GLN A 735 -11.57 -15.21 12.11
CA GLN A 735 -10.64 -16.16 11.51
C GLN A 735 -9.73 -16.77 12.58
N THR A 736 -9.71 -18.10 12.67
CA THR A 736 -8.90 -18.86 13.66
C THR A 736 -7.74 -19.62 13.05
N GLU A 737 -7.52 -19.48 11.75
CA GLU A 737 -6.49 -20.16 10.96
C GLU A 737 -5.86 -19.18 9.94
N GLY A 738 -4.76 -19.59 9.31
CA GLY A 738 -4.02 -18.78 8.35
C GLY A 738 -3.28 -17.58 8.93
N HIS A 739 -2.69 -16.77 8.05
CA HIS A 739 -1.86 -15.62 8.41
C HIS A 739 -2.59 -14.55 9.23
N CYS A 740 -3.88 -14.35 8.95
CA CYS A 740 -4.73 -13.36 9.61
C CYS A 740 -5.46 -13.92 10.85
N ARG A 741 -5.03 -15.08 11.37
CA ARG A 741 -5.56 -15.68 12.59
C ARG A 741 -5.65 -14.68 13.73
N ASN A 742 -6.83 -14.57 14.33
CA ASN A 742 -7.18 -13.64 15.43
C ASN A 742 -6.97 -12.15 15.09
N ARG A 743 -6.90 -11.80 13.80
CA ARG A 743 -6.79 -10.43 13.29
C ARG A 743 -7.91 -10.08 12.32
N GLU A 744 -8.44 -11.06 11.59
CA GLU A 744 -9.51 -10.85 10.62
C GLU A 744 -10.87 -11.31 11.15
N PHE A 745 -11.87 -10.47 10.95
CA PHE A 745 -13.25 -10.75 11.27
C PHE A 745 -14.13 -10.51 10.05
N ILE A 746 -14.75 -11.58 9.55
CA ILE A 746 -15.54 -11.57 8.30
C ILE A 746 -17.03 -11.41 8.63
N SER A 747 -17.70 -10.50 7.94
CA SER A 747 -19.16 -10.46 7.86
C SER A 747 -19.60 -10.79 6.43
N PRO A 748 -20.36 -11.88 6.23
CA PRO A 748 -20.77 -12.33 4.90
C PRO A 748 -21.87 -11.43 4.31
N GLY A 749 -22.12 -11.58 3.02
CA GLY A 749 -23.22 -10.93 2.32
C GLY A 749 -22.78 -9.71 1.52
N ARG A 750 -23.41 -9.57 0.34
CA ARG A 750 -23.18 -8.45 -0.58
C ARG A 750 -23.75 -7.13 -0.06
N ASP A 751 -24.89 -7.22 0.62
CA ASP A 751 -25.50 -6.12 1.34
C ASP A 751 -25.21 -6.28 2.82
N ASN A 752 -24.53 -5.31 3.41
CA ASN A 752 -24.13 -5.40 4.80
C ASN A 752 -24.03 -4.01 5.44
N VAL A 753 -24.25 -3.95 6.74
CA VAL A 753 -24.11 -2.72 7.53
C VAL A 753 -23.20 -2.99 8.72
N TRP A 754 -22.22 -2.11 8.91
CA TRP A 754 -21.34 -2.10 10.06
C TRP A 754 -21.58 -0.87 10.92
N VAL A 755 -21.44 -1.04 12.23
CA VAL A 755 -21.40 0.03 13.21
C VAL A 755 -20.07 -0.07 13.96
N LEU A 756 -19.33 1.03 13.97
CA LEU A 756 -18.10 1.19 14.73
C LEU A 756 -18.30 2.32 15.74
N LYS A 757 -18.01 2.05 17.01
CA LYS A 757 -18.15 3.02 18.10
C LYS A 757 -16.87 3.08 18.91
N VAL A 758 -16.47 4.28 19.32
CA VAL A 758 -15.38 4.47 20.27
C VAL A 758 -15.89 5.07 21.57
N GLY A 759 -15.20 4.79 22.67
CA GLY A 759 -15.56 5.31 23.99
C GLY A 759 -14.37 5.39 24.93
N ALA A 760 -14.62 5.91 26.14
CA ALA A 760 -13.62 6.06 27.18
C ALA A 760 -14.11 5.52 28.54
N CYS A 761 -13.16 5.22 29.42
CA CYS A 761 -13.44 4.86 30.81
C CYS A 761 -14.23 5.98 31.50
N GLY A 762 -15.38 5.63 32.09
CA GLY A 762 -16.38 6.58 32.57
C GLY A 762 -17.69 6.51 31.78
N GLU A 763 -17.63 6.22 30.48
CA GLU A 763 -18.78 5.80 29.67
C GLU A 763 -19.05 4.30 29.83
N TYR A 764 -17.97 3.50 29.86
CA TYR A 764 -18.00 2.07 30.13
C TYR A 764 -17.02 1.73 31.24
N SER A 765 -17.41 0.78 32.08
CA SER A 765 -16.58 0.24 33.16
C SER A 765 -15.68 -0.91 32.68
N ASP A 766 -16.17 -1.69 31.69
CA ASP A 766 -15.50 -2.84 31.13
C ASP A 766 -16.06 -3.20 29.73
N VAL A 767 -15.45 -4.21 29.09
CA VAL A 767 -15.87 -4.73 27.78
C VAL A 767 -17.23 -5.44 27.79
N ASP A 768 -17.74 -5.88 28.95
CA ASP A 768 -19.06 -6.50 29.04
C ASP A 768 -20.16 -5.43 28.89
N GLU A 769 -20.01 -4.26 29.53
CA GLU A 769 -20.92 -3.12 29.36
C GLU A 769 -20.93 -2.59 27.92
N LEU A 770 -19.76 -2.48 27.28
CA LEU A 770 -19.69 -2.08 25.87
C LEU A 770 -20.32 -3.13 24.95
N LEU A 771 -20.09 -4.43 25.20
CA LEU A 771 -20.70 -5.47 24.38
C LEU A 771 -22.22 -5.45 24.52
N ASP A 772 -22.76 -5.25 25.72
CA ASP A 772 -24.19 -5.10 25.96
C ASP A 772 -24.77 -3.89 25.22
N ASP A 773 -24.06 -2.75 25.19
CA ASP A 773 -24.46 -1.56 24.42
C ASP A 773 -24.50 -1.85 22.92
N MET A 774 -23.43 -2.45 22.38
CA MET A 774 -23.40 -2.87 20.98
C MET A 774 -24.51 -3.88 20.67
N GLU A 775 -24.83 -4.80 21.58
CA GLU A 775 -25.88 -5.81 21.38
C GLU A 775 -27.30 -5.23 21.37
N ARG A 776 -27.53 -4.15 22.11
CA ARG A 776 -28.79 -3.41 22.10
C ARG A 776 -29.00 -2.60 20.83
N MET A 777 -27.96 -2.35 20.04
CA MET A 777 -28.11 -1.61 18.80
C MET A 777 -28.92 -2.42 17.78
N GLU A 778 -30.05 -1.87 17.34
CA GLU A 778 -30.83 -2.46 16.26
C GLU A 778 -30.37 -1.88 14.92
N ILE A 779 -30.12 -2.75 13.95
CA ILE A 779 -29.76 -2.39 12.58
C ILE A 779 -30.85 -2.93 11.67
N SER A 780 -31.45 -2.08 10.85
CA SER A 780 -32.43 -2.47 9.84
C SER A 780 -32.13 -1.80 8.51
N MET A 781 -32.24 -2.56 7.42
CA MET A 781 -32.16 -2.07 6.05
C MET A 781 -33.53 -2.24 5.40
N GLY A 782 -34.16 -1.14 5.03
CA GLY A 782 -35.48 -1.10 4.39
C GLY A 782 -35.43 -1.47 2.91
N GLU A 783 -36.56 -1.92 2.36
CA GLU A 783 -36.70 -2.20 0.91
C GLU A 783 -36.53 -0.94 0.04
N ASP A 784 -36.69 0.24 0.62
CA ASP A 784 -36.46 1.56 0.03
C ASP A 784 -34.98 1.98 0.03
N GLY A 785 -34.07 1.13 0.53
CA GLY A 785 -32.65 1.43 0.68
C GLY A 785 -32.34 2.31 1.90
N LYS A 786 -33.30 2.50 2.82
CA LYS A 786 -33.07 3.25 4.05
C LYS A 786 -32.39 2.38 5.11
N VAL A 787 -31.23 2.80 5.61
CA VAL A 787 -30.60 2.17 6.78
C VAL A 787 -31.00 2.91 8.04
N THR A 788 -31.48 2.17 9.04
CA THR A 788 -31.75 2.70 10.37
C THR A 788 -30.92 1.95 11.39
N VAL A 789 -30.23 2.70 12.26
CA VAL A 789 -29.55 2.19 13.44
C VAL A 789 -30.11 2.89 14.67
N THR A 790 -30.41 2.16 15.75
CA THR A 790 -30.81 2.75 17.03
C THR A 790 -29.97 2.23 18.17
N ASP A 791 -29.41 3.12 19.00
CA ASP A 791 -28.64 2.75 20.21
C ASP A 791 -29.49 2.82 21.50
N GLY A 792 -30.81 2.88 21.36
CA GLY A 792 -31.76 3.06 22.47
C GLY A 792 -31.96 4.51 22.91
N THR A 793 -31.04 5.43 22.58
CA THR A 793 -31.15 6.87 22.87
C THR A 793 -31.33 7.71 21.61
N SER A 794 -30.61 7.34 20.56
CA SER A 794 -30.53 8.05 19.29
C SER A 794 -30.97 7.13 18.16
N ARG A 795 -31.60 7.72 17.17
CA ARG A 795 -31.98 7.09 15.91
C ARG A 795 -31.17 7.70 14.78
N TYR A 796 -30.32 6.88 14.18
CA TYR A 796 -29.50 7.22 13.01
C TYR A 796 -30.20 6.69 11.77
N GLU A 797 -30.50 7.57 10.81
CA GLU A 797 -31.14 7.20 9.55
C GLU A 797 -30.28 7.66 8.39
N ILE A 798 -29.94 6.73 7.49
CA ILE A 798 -29.24 7.03 6.25
C ILE A 798 -30.27 6.93 5.13
N GLU A 799 -30.51 8.05 4.45
CA GLU A 799 -31.44 8.14 3.34
C GLU A 799 -30.91 9.16 2.32
N ASN A 800 -30.93 8.82 1.03
CA ASN A 800 -30.42 9.66 -0.04
C ASN A 800 -28.96 10.12 0.21
N ASN A 801 -28.10 9.20 0.66
CA ASN A 801 -26.69 9.45 1.01
C ASN A 801 -26.46 10.50 2.10
N LYS A 802 -27.47 10.76 2.96
CA LYS A 802 -27.38 11.72 4.07
C LYS A 802 -27.69 11.03 5.38
N LEU A 803 -26.96 11.42 6.42
CA LEU A 803 -27.21 11.00 7.80
C LEU A 803 -28.16 11.97 8.50
N TYR A 804 -29.24 11.44 9.06
CA TYR A 804 -30.13 12.09 10.00
C TYR A 804 -29.95 11.48 11.39
N VAL A 805 -29.85 12.31 12.42
CA VAL A 805 -29.83 11.88 13.82
C VAL A 805 -31.04 12.48 14.50
N ASN A 806 -31.93 11.62 15.01
CA ASN A 806 -33.19 12.03 15.64
C ASN A 806 -34.07 12.93 14.73
N GLY A 807 -33.99 12.72 13.42
CA GLY A 807 -34.74 13.47 12.40
C GLY A 807 -34.04 14.72 11.86
N GLU A 808 -32.86 15.09 12.38
CA GLU A 808 -32.09 16.24 11.93
C GLU A 808 -30.88 15.84 11.09
N SER A 809 -30.67 16.52 9.95
CA SER A 809 -29.49 16.31 9.12
C SER A 809 -28.25 16.88 9.82
N VAL A 810 -27.22 16.05 10.04
CA VAL A 810 -26.05 16.42 10.87
C VAL A 810 -24.80 16.80 10.08
N HIS A 811 -24.79 16.61 8.77
CA HIS A 811 -23.68 16.99 7.89
C HIS A 811 -24.04 18.21 7.04
N HIS A 812 -23.09 19.15 6.94
CA HIS A 812 -23.23 20.40 6.19
C HIS A 812 -22.08 20.58 5.18
N TYR A 813 -21.81 19.53 4.41
CA TYR A 813 -20.78 19.51 3.37
C TYR A 813 -21.27 20.09 2.03
N PRO A 814 -20.36 20.57 1.15
CA PRO A 814 -18.91 20.70 1.38
C PRO A 814 -18.57 21.87 2.32
N LEU A 815 -17.47 21.71 3.05
CA LEU A 815 -16.83 22.76 3.86
C LEU A 815 -15.60 23.30 3.11
N ASP A 816 -14.89 24.25 3.70
CA ASP A 816 -13.53 24.59 3.24
C ASP A 816 -12.48 23.64 3.85
N VAL A 817 -11.22 23.80 3.44
CA VAL A 817 -10.10 22.96 3.87
C VAL A 817 -9.78 23.09 5.37
N ALA A 818 -10.00 24.28 5.95
CA ALA A 818 -9.83 24.51 7.39
C ALA A 818 -10.97 23.86 8.17
N GLY A 819 -12.16 23.91 7.58
CA GLY A 819 -13.36 23.24 8.04
C GLY A 819 -13.93 23.83 9.33
N HIS A 820 -14.69 23.00 10.03
CA HIS A 820 -15.25 23.29 11.33
C HIS A 820 -14.56 22.44 12.40
N LEU A 821 -13.93 23.10 13.37
CA LEU A 821 -13.24 22.47 14.48
C LEU A 821 -13.87 22.92 15.80
N VAL A 822 -14.21 21.96 16.65
CA VAL A 822 -14.79 22.19 17.98
C VAL A 822 -14.02 21.40 19.00
N ILE A 823 -13.68 22.04 20.12
CA ILE A 823 -13.14 21.38 21.31
C ILE A 823 -14.10 21.65 22.47
N THR A 824 -14.50 20.61 23.17
CA THR A 824 -15.33 20.69 24.39
C THR A 824 -14.60 20.06 25.57
N GLY A 825 -14.91 20.45 26.80
CA GLY A 825 -14.34 19.83 28.01
C GLY A 825 -13.03 20.45 28.55
N GLY A 826 -12.55 21.57 27.98
CA GLY A 826 -11.31 22.25 28.40
C GLY A 826 -11.43 23.14 29.66
N LYS A 827 -10.30 23.28 30.38
CA LYS A 827 -10.11 23.95 31.68
C LYS A 827 -10.83 25.29 31.83
N GLU A 828 -11.54 25.49 32.94
CA GLU A 828 -11.77 26.84 33.47
C GLU A 828 -10.40 27.53 33.60
N SER A 829 -10.16 28.53 32.77
CA SER A 829 -9.03 29.44 32.89
C SER A 829 -9.18 30.22 34.19
N GLY A 830 -8.63 29.66 35.28
CA GLY A 830 -8.34 30.41 36.49
C GLY A 830 -7.38 31.53 36.15
N ASN A 831 -7.88 32.77 36.28
CA ASN A 831 -7.21 34.06 36.10
C ASN A 831 -5.73 34.10 36.53
#